data_AF-A0AAV6X4J2-F1
#
_entry.id   AF-A0AAV6X4J2-F1
#
_cell.length_a   1.000
_cell.length_b   1.000
_cell.length_c   1.000
_cell.angle_alpha   90.00
_cell.angle_beta   90.00
_cell.angle_gamma   90.00
#
_symmetry.space_group_name_H-M   'P 1'
#
loop_
_entity.id
_entity.type
_entity.pdbx_description
1 polymer ?
#
loop_
_entity_poly.entity_id
_entity_poly.type
_entity_poly.pdbx_seq_one_letter_code
_entity_poly.pdbx_strand_id
1 'polypeptide(L)'
;MKIGGIHGEDDDIQQETEIDTDRYKSMLKMQRFAKKFGNMLRELALMSSNQMQYKMKVIVDLHAVEGSLNDNDHSGIRDGYEELGTSIIHTKNCQLKDHCMVMTTVEQEMDIKNGENRSFILKTVAVIDFLAKRNISGEWAIQNSAMQDNQGYARAELAVYGRATFGWGLIGLTNATSSETEMMKKKKQLIIVDLLLLFTWGWGEYCCWCLPSSSSLLIKGVNLGGWLVIEGWMTPSLFHLIPNKDLLVCSAHELFLFFSFSFCLWRINETSFNFRVSNKDFVGLSSRLGQGIKLLAAHSAEPGTSETFTIIRDTHNPFTVRIQASNNLYLQAATENSVTADYSGSLDDWGNHQDPSLFEMHIVKTIQGEYQITNGYGPDEAPDIMRKHWSTYIVEDDFRFMSQNGLNAVRIPVGWWIKYDPTPPKPFVGGSLEALDNAFAWALNYNMKVILDLHAVPGSQNGNHHSGTRDGFLEWGDSRILETVSVIDFLAQRYGGHPSLGAIQLMNEPLAPAVTLDSLRKYYKAGYDAVRTYTATTYVILSNRLGEANSTELFPLAAALNNSVIDVHYYNRYSDYFRSLNAQQNVDYIYKKRSKQLEELTRVGGPLSFIGEWTADLYVHNASMKDYQRFVKAQLDVYGKATFGWAYWSYKCEQKYWSFKWMIENEYMKL
;
A
#
# COMPACT_ATOMS: atom_id res chain seq x y z
N MET A 1 22.10 -41.97 48.43
CA MET A 1 22.13 -42.68 49.73
C MET A 1 23.03 -41.85 50.65
N LYS A 2 22.53 -41.38 51.82
CA LYS A 2 23.22 -40.61 52.90
C LYS A 2 24.06 -39.36 52.48
N ILE A 3 23.67 -38.13 52.81
CA ILE A 3 23.74 -37.43 54.12
C ILE A 3 25.18 -37.01 54.51
N GLY A 4 25.37 -35.72 54.83
CA GLY A 4 26.32 -35.27 55.86
C GLY A 4 27.29 -34.14 55.45
N GLY A 5 27.03 -32.91 55.89
CA GLY A 5 28.08 -31.91 56.18
C GLY A 5 28.13 -31.63 57.68
N ILE A 6 29.11 -30.84 58.18
CA ILE A 6 29.10 -30.16 59.51
C ILE A 6 30.30 -29.19 59.66
N HIS A 7 29.97 -27.93 60.00
CA HIS A 7 30.59 -26.84 60.81
C HIS A 7 32.09 -26.44 60.89
N GLY A 8 32.25 -25.12 61.16
CA GLY A 8 33.39 -24.35 61.71
C GLY A 8 33.63 -23.06 60.91
N GLU A 9 33.11 -21.85 61.20
CA GLU A 9 33.22 -20.97 62.42
C GLU A 9 34.70 -20.68 62.77
N ASP A 10 35.21 -19.44 62.89
CA ASP A 10 34.64 -18.07 62.81
C ASP A 10 35.70 -17.07 62.24
N ASP A 11 35.28 -15.90 61.74
CA ASP A 11 35.84 -14.58 62.13
C ASP A 11 35.22 -13.39 61.37
N ASP A 12 34.69 -12.47 62.17
CA ASP A 12 34.47 -11.01 62.03
C ASP A 12 33.79 -10.29 60.85
N ILE A 13 33.08 -9.23 61.25
CA ILE A 13 32.25 -8.33 60.44
C ILE A 13 33.07 -7.09 60.02
N GLN A 14 33.24 -6.84 58.72
CA GLN A 14 33.17 -5.50 58.08
C GLN A 14 33.59 -5.53 56.59
N GLN A 15 32.63 -5.43 55.67
CA GLN A 15 32.59 -4.44 54.58
C GLN A 15 31.40 -4.70 53.65
N GLU A 16 30.34 -3.91 53.81
CA GLU A 16 29.54 -3.51 52.65
C GLU A 16 30.36 -2.53 51.78
N THR A 17 29.87 -2.27 50.57
CA THR A 17 30.31 -1.20 49.65
C THR A 17 31.60 -1.42 48.84
N GLU A 18 31.48 -2.19 47.75
CA GLU A 18 32.06 -1.76 46.47
C GLU A 18 31.04 -1.93 45.34
N ILE A 19 30.04 -1.03 45.31
CA ILE A 19 29.07 -0.95 44.23
C ILE A 19 29.76 -0.33 43.01
N ASP A 20 29.79 -1.10 41.91
CA ASP A 20 30.19 -0.75 40.55
C ASP A 20 30.08 0.76 40.25
N THR A 21 31.20 1.45 40.43
CA THR A 21 31.27 2.90 40.31
C THR A 21 31.18 3.34 38.85
N ASP A 22 31.44 2.44 37.90
CA ASP A 22 31.51 2.74 36.47
C ASP A 22 30.15 2.56 35.78
N ARG A 23 29.30 1.63 36.21
CA ARG A 23 27.86 1.68 35.89
C ARG A 23 27.21 2.95 36.42
N TYR A 24 27.48 3.35 37.66
CA TYR A 24 26.88 4.58 38.22
C TYR A 24 27.37 5.85 37.50
N LYS A 25 28.68 5.96 37.19
CA LYS A 25 29.22 7.05 36.35
C LYS A 25 28.63 7.05 34.93
N SER A 26 28.42 5.88 34.32
CA SER A 26 27.84 5.76 32.99
C SER A 26 26.36 6.17 32.96
N MET A 27 25.59 5.75 33.98
CA MET A 27 24.20 6.16 34.14
C MET A 27 24.07 7.67 34.41
N LEU A 28 24.97 8.25 35.20
CA LEU A 28 25.07 9.70 35.39
C LEU A 28 25.48 10.45 34.11
N LYS A 29 26.36 9.89 33.27
CA LYS A 29 26.68 10.45 31.94
C LYS A 29 25.45 10.45 31.04
N MET A 30 24.70 9.34 30.97
CA MET A 30 23.44 9.27 30.20
C MET A 30 22.38 10.25 30.73
N GLN A 31 22.18 10.36 32.04
CA GLN A 31 21.23 11.33 32.60
C GLN A 31 21.64 12.79 32.34
N ARG A 32 22.94 13.11 32.40
CA ARG A 32 23.45 14.44 32.02
C ARG A 32 23.27 14.71 30.52
N PHE A 33 23.50 13.71 29.66
CA PHE A 33 23.26 13.83 28.22
C PHE A 33 21.77 14.05 27.90
N ALA A 34 20.88 13.23 28.46
CA ALA A 34 19.42 13.38 28.30
C ALA A 34 18.91 14.75 28.81
N LYS A 35 19.45 15.25 29.94
CA LYS A 35 19.12 16.59 30.45
C LYS A 35 19.65 17.71 29.56
N LYS A 36 20.85 17.55 28.97
CA LYS A 36 21.44 18.53 28.03
C LYS A 36 20.67 18.54 26.70
N PHE A 37 20.31 17.37 26.18
CA PHE A 37 19.50 17.21 24.96
C PHE A 37 18.07 17.74 25.14
N GLY A 38 17.40 17.44 26.26
CA GLY A 38 16.08 17.98 26.60
C GLY A 38 16.08 19.48 26.87
N ASN A 39 17.22 20.08 27.23
CA ASN A 39 17.36 21.54 27.31
C ASN A 39 17.63 22.16 25.93
N MET A 40 18.45 21.54 25.09
CA MET A 40 18.67 21.95 23.69
C MET A 40 17.36 21.93 22.88
N LEU A 41 16.50 20.92 23.08
CA LEU A 41 15.16 20.88 22.48
C LEU A 41 14.22 21.97 23.01
N ARG A 42 14.37 22.37 24.29
CA ARG A 42 13.62 23.52 24.84
C ARG A 42 14.13 24.86 24.33
N GLU A 43 15.44 25.00 24.11
CA GLU A 43 16.02 26.20 23.47
C GLU A 43 15.60 26.31 22.00
N LEU A 44 15.58 25.20 21.25
CA LEU A 44 15.03 25.16 19.88
C LEU A 44 13.53 25.49 19.84
N ALA A 45 12.74 24.99 20.81
CA ALA A 45 11.33 25.37 20.93
C ALA A 45 11.15 26.87 21.25
N LEU A 46 11.96 27.43 22.16
CA LEU A 46 11.95 28.86 22.51
C LEU A 46 12.45 29.76 21.37
N MET A 47 13.36 29.27 20.53
CA MET A 47 13.76 29.95 19.29
C MET A 47 12.62 29.97 18.25
N SER A 48 11.82 28.89 18.16
CA SER A 48 10.67 28.84 17.27
C SER A 48 9.50 29.74 17.72
N SER A 49 9.38 30.07 19.01
CA SER A 49 8.28 30.89 19.54
C SER A 49 8.54 32.40 19.53
N ASN A 50 9.79 32.85 19.32
CA ASN A 50 10.18 34.27 19.40
C ASN A 50 10.39 34.97 18.04
N GLN A 51 10.00 34.33 16.92
CA GLN A 51 10.03 34.91 15.57
C GLN A 51 8.63 35.04 14.94
N MET A 52 7.62 35.42 15.74
CA MET A 52 6.29 35.79 15.21
C MET A 52 5.79 37.13 15.76
N GLN A 53 6.60 38.19 15.62
CA GLN A 53 6.13 39.58 15.74
C GLN A 53 7.10 40.56 15.08
N TYR A 54 6.95 40.85 13.78
CA TYR A 54 7.19 42.19 13.24
C TYR A 54 6.26 42.45 12.05
N LYS A 55 5.72 43.67 12.00
CA LYS A 55 4.65 44.06 11.07
C LYS A 55 5.17 44.35 9.67
N MET A 56 4.31 43.97 8.71
CA MET A 56 4.19 44.53 7.36
C MET A 56 4.55 46.02 7.28
N LYS A 57 5.48 46.40 6.39
CA LYS A 57 5.67 47.77 5.93
C LYS A 57 6.09 47.79 4.45
N VAL A 58 5.33 48.53 3.66
CA VAL A 58 5.44 48.66 2.19
C VAL A 58 6.67 49.47 1.76
N ILE A 59 7.47 48.93 0.84
CA ILE A 59 8.35 49.62 -0.14
C ILE A 59 8.41 48.67 -1.35
N VAL A 60 7.73 48.91 -2.46
CA VAL A 60 8.14 49.69 -3.64
C VAL A 60 9.43 49.17 -4.29
N ASP A 61 9.31 48.74 -5.55
CA ASP A 61 10.39 48.25 -6.41
C ASP A 61 11.34 49.40 -6.79
N LEU A 62 12.65 49.14 -6.72
CA LEU A 62 13.69 50.02 -7.26
C LEU A 62 14.91 49.19 -7.64
N HIS A 63 15.11 48.99 -8.94
CA HIS A 63 16.35 48.47 -9.49
C HIS A 63 17.54 49.38 -9.12
N ALA A 64 18.64 48.78 -8.67
CA ALA A 64 19.95 49.41 -8.64
C ALA A 64 20.92 48.56 -9.47
N VAL A 65 21.43 49.16 -10.55
CA VAL A 65 22.41 48.56 -11.46
C VAL A 65 23.80 48.76 -10.87
N GLU A 66 24.55 47.68 -10.64
CA GLU A 66 26.00 47.79 -10.41
C GLU A 66 26.71 47.98 -11.76
N GLY A 67 26.85 49.24 -12.17
CA GLY A 67 27.71 49.68 -13.25
C GLY A 67 29.05 50.18 -12.71
N SER A 68 30.15 49.72 -13.29
CA SER A 68 31.51 50.09 -12.88
C SER A 68 31.96 51.45 -13.43
N LEU A 69 32.90 52.08 -12.70
CA LEU A 69 33.89 53.09 -13.10
C LEU A 69 33.60 54.59 -12.82
N ASN A 70 34.50 55.12 -11.97
CA ASN A 70 35.20 56.41 -12.02
C ASN A 70 34.43 57.73 -12.02
N ASP A 71 34.74 58.54 -10.99
CA ASP A 71 34.57 59.99 -10.99
C ASP A 71 35.34 60.66 -12.14
N ASN A 72 34.67 61.54 -12.89
CA ASN A 72 35.09 62.94 -13.06
C ASN A 72 34.06 63.77 -13.85
N ASP A 73 34.10 65.08 -13.59
CA ASP A 73 33.56 66.21 -14.37
C ASP A 73 32.07 66.60 -14.31
N HIS A 74 31.88 67.90 -14.58
CA HIS A 74 30.76 68.74 -14.17
C HIS A 74 29.67 68.97 -15.26
N SER A 75 28.51 69.45 -14.76
CA SER A 75 27.54 70.37 -15.41
C SER A 75 26.42 69.81 -16.30
N GLY A 76 25.24 70.46 -16.29
CA GLY A 76 24.31 70.44 -17.45
C GLY A 76 22.82 70.06 -17.27
N ILE A 77 22.03 70.84 -16.51
CA ILE A 77 20.81 71.54 -17.01
C ILE A 77 19.75 70.79 -17.89
N ARG A 78 18.49 70.72 -17.35
CA ARG A 78 17.13 70.88 -17.97
C ARG A 78 16.23 69.73 -18.49
N ASP A 79 14.95 69.90 -18.10
CA ASP A 79 13.65 69.83 -18.81
C ASP A 79 13.13 68.55 -19.53
N GLY A 80 11.80 68.36 -19.44
CA GLY A 80 11.01 67.60 -20.44
C GLY A 80 9.76 66.89 -19.90
N TYR A 81 8.57 67.27 -20.36
CA TYR A 81 7.26 66.67 -20.04
C TYR A 81 6.69 65.86 -21.24
N GLU A 82 5.90 64.82 -20.91
CA GLU A 82 4.67 64.34 -21.60
C GLU A 82 4.63 63.60 -22.97
N GLU A 83 3.52 62.82 -23.04
CA GLU A 83 2.74 62.28 -24.18
C GLU A 83 3.05 60.94 -24.92
N LEU A 84 2.09 60.01 -24.74
CA LEU A 84 1.37 59.18 -25.73
C LEU A 84 2.11 58.52 -26.92
N GLY A 85 2.00 57.17 -27.03
CA GLY A 85 2.38 56.47 -28.27
C GLY A 85 2.11 54.96 -28.31
N THR A 86 1.07 54.59 -29.06
CA THR A 86 0.77 53.25 -29.64
C THR A 86 1.96 52.35 -29.99
N SER A 87 1.90 51.05 -29.66
CA SER A 87 2.77 50.03 -30.25
C SER A 87 2.16 49.41 -31.53
N ILE A 88 2.93 49.44 -32.61
CA ILE A 88 2.57 48.82 -33.89
C ILE A 88 3.28 47.47 -34.03
N ILE A 89 2.55 46.51 -34.61
CA ILE A 89 2.97 45.12 -34.89
C ILE A 89 4.11 45.07 -35.90
N HIS A 90 5.07 44.15 -35.74
CA HIS A 90 5.63 43.37 -36.85
C HIS A 90 6.03 41.95 -36.43
N THR A 91 5.87 40.98 -37.33
CA THR A 91 5.86 39.53 -37.06
C THR A 91 6.91 38.76 -37.89
N LYS A 92 7.32 37.58 -37.37
CA LYS A 92 7.69 36.34 -38.10
C LYS A 92 7.91 35.22 -37.05
N ASN A 93 6.99 34.25 -36.95
CA ASN A 93 7.03 32.90 -37.57
C ASN A 93 8.15 32.01 -36.97
N CYS A 94 7.89 30.78 -36.46
CA CYS A 94 6.83 29.83 -36.80
C CYS A 94 6.37 28.88 -35.65
N GLN A 95 5.09 28.54 -35.70
CA GLN A 95 4.46 27.23 -35.41
C GLN A 95 4.78 26.44 -34.12
N LEU A 96 3.80 26.42 -33.21
CA LEU A 96 3.30 25.20 -32.56
C LEU A 96 1.79 25.35 -32.39
N LYS A 97 1.02 24.26 -32.57
CA LYS A 97 -0.44 24.24 -32.56
C LYS A 97 -0.96 23.36 -31.41
N ASP A 98 -2.01 23.86 -30.76
CA ASP A 98 -3.15 23.11 -30.18
C ASP A 98 -2.84 21.99 -29.15
N HIS A 99 -3.25 22.06 -27.87
CA HIS A 99 -4.10 23.00 -27.14
C HIS A 99 -3.64 23.16 -25.68
N CYS A 100 -3.78 24.36 -25.11
CA CYS A 100 -3.69 24.58 -23.66
C CYS A 100 -4.86 25.48 -23.21
N MET A 101 -5.56 25.10 -22.14
CA MET A 101 -6.75 25.80 -21.65
C MET A 101 -6.34 26.84 -20.61
N VAL A 102 -6.50 28.13 -20.93
CA VAL A 102 -6.28 29.22 -19.96
C VAL A 102 -7.52 29.32 -19.05
N MET A 103 -7.35 29.02 -17.76
CA MET A 103 -8.35 29.40 -16.75
C MET A 103 -8.14 30.85 -16.35
N THR A 104 -9.15 31.69 -16.57
CA THR A 104 -9.23 33.04 -16.01
C THR A 104 -10.00 32.98 -14.70
N THR A 105 -9.32 33.08 -13.56
CA THR A 105 -9.96 33.37 -12.28
C THR A 105 -10.27 34.86 -12.19
N VAL A 106 -11.56 35.19 -12.06
CA VAL A 106 -12.00 36.52 -11.63
C VAL A 106 -12.12 36.47 -10.11
N GLU A 107 -11.12 37.03 -9.41
CA GLU A 107 -11.24 37.31 -7.99
C GLU A 107 -12.08 38.57 -7.80
N GLN A 108 -13.19 38.45 -7.08
CA GLN A 108 -13.99 39.58 -6.63
C GLN A 108 -13.85 39.68 -5.11
N GLU A 109 -13.13 40.68 -4.63
CA GLU A 109 -13.03 40.98 -3.20
C GLU A 109 -14.41 41.31 -2.62
N MET A 110 -14.75 40.71 -1.48
CA MET A 110 -15.90 41.10 -0.68
C MET A 110 -15.47 41.41 0.75
N ASP A 111 -15.52 42.71 1.09
CA ASP A 111 -15.23 43.26 2.41
C ASP A 111 -16.31 42.81 3.42
N ILE A 112 -15.93 42.01 4.42
CA ILE A 112 -16.84 41.53 5.47
C ILE A 112 -16.67 42.41 6.71
N LYS A 113 -17.60 43.36 6.88
CA LYS A 113 -17.79 44.10 8.13
C LYS A 113 -19.18 43.87 8.72
N ASN A 114 -19.16 43.54 10.01
CA ASN A 114 -20.28 43.40 10.93
C ASN A 114 -21.27 42.27 10.61
N GLY A 115 -21.58 41.48 11.63
CA GLY A 115 -22.35 40.25 11.48
C GLY A 115 -23.84 40.46 11.72
N GLU A 116 -24.63 39.54 11.16
CA GLU A 116 -25.84 39.02 11.80
C GLU A 116 -26.21 37.66 11.17
N ASN A 117 -26.97 36.85 11.90
CA ASN A 117 -27.43 35.54 11.44
C ASN A 117 -28.34 35.64 10.21
N ARG A 118 -28.08 34.85 9.15
CA ARG A 118 -29.13 34.34 8.23
C ARG A 118 -28.66 33.14 7.41
N SER A 119 -29.42 32.05 7.53
CA SER A 119 -29.47 30.95 6.55
C SER A 119 -29.94 31.48 5.20
N PHE A 120 -29.29 31.07 4.09
CA PHE A 120 -29.97 30.95 2.80
C PHE A 120 -29.41 29.82 1.92
N ILE A 121 -30.35 29.11 1.31
CA ILE A 121 -30.15 28.07 0.30
C ILE A 121 -29.88 28.75 -1.06
N LEU A 122 -28.91 28.26 -1.82
CA LEU A 122 -28.81 28.57 -3.25
C LEU A 122 -28.86 27.30 -4.10
N LYS A 123 -29.88 27.25 -4.95
CA LYS A 123 -30.14 26.14 -5.89
C LYS A 123 -29.29 26.28 -7.14
N THR A 124 -28.88 25.15 -7.69
CA THR A 124 -28.37 25.03 -9.06
C THR A 124 -29.38 25.58 -10.06
N VAL A 125 -28.90 26.39 -11.02
CA VAL A 125 -29.54 26.59 -12.32
C VAL A 125 -28.53 26.16 -13.38
N ALA A 126 -28.90 25.15 -14.17
CA ALA A 126 -28.14 24.74 -15.34
C ALA A 126 -28.71 25.44 -16.57
N VAL A 127 -27.85 25.84 -17.50
CA VAL A 127 -28.25 26.22 -18.86
C VAL A 127 -27.46 25.33 -19.82
N ILE A 128 -28.18 24.58 -20.63
CA ILE A 128 -27.65 23.83 -21.77
C ILE A 128 -27.67 24.79 -22.96
N ASP A 129 -26.63 24.78 -23.77
CA ASP A 129 -26.78 25.07 -25.20
C ASP A 129 -25.96 24.09 -26.05
N PHE A 130 -26.53 23.70 -27.18
CA PHE A 130 -26.04 22.64 -28.04
C PHE A 130 -26.35 23.01 -29.49
N LEU A 131 -25.32 23.27 -30.30
CA LEU A 131 -25.21 22.98 -31.74
C LEU A 131 -24.04 23.78 -32.35
N ALA A 132 -23.06 23.09 -32.95
CA ALA A 132 -22.58 23.33 -34.33
C ALA A 132 -21.21 22.68 -34.59
N LYS A 133 -21.22 21.53 -35.30
CA LYS A 133 -20.36 21.22 -36.48
C LYS A 133 -20.46 19.74 -36.85
N ARG A 134 -21.40 19.41 -37.74
CA ARG A 134 -21.15 18.35 -38.72
C ARG A 134 -20.27 18.95 -39.81
N ASN A 135 -19.28 18.19 -40.28
CA ASN A 135 -18.76 18.37 -41.64
C ASN A 135 -18.75 17.00 -42.33
N ILE A 136 -19.02 16.99 -43.63
CA ILE A 136 -19.44 15.79 -44.38
C ILE A 136 -18.43 15.49 -45.50
N SER A 137 -18.07 14.22 -45.63
CA SER A 137 -17.57 13.57 -46.86
C SER A 137 -17.89 12.07 -46.69
N GLY A 138 -18.79 11.47 -47.49
CA GLY A 138 -18.43 10.72 -48.71
C GLY A 138 -17.93 9.30 -48.32
N GLU A 139 -18.45 8.17 -48.79
CA GLU A 139 -19.08 7.86 -50.09
C GLU A 139 -20.22 6.81 -49.99
N TRP A 140 -20.65 6.27 -51.14
CA TRP A 140 -21.87 5.47 -51.36
C TRP A 140 -21.69 3.95 -51.16
N ALA A 141 -22.77 3.29 -50.72
CA ALA A 141 -23.19 1.99 -51.29
C ALA A 141 -24.71 1.80 -51.12
N ILE A 142 -25.41 1.44 -52.21
CA ILE A 142 -26.85 1.19 -52.23
C ILE A 142 -27.09 -0.32 -52.28
N GLN A 143 -27.97 -0.84 -51.42
CA GLN A 143 -28.85 -1.94 -51.83
C GLN A 143 -30.20 -1.88 -51.10
N ASN A 144 -31.27 -1.77 -51.90
CA ASN A 144 -32.66 -1.80 -51.43
C ASN A 144 -33.18 -3.23 -51.38
N SER A 145 -33.94 -3.56 -50.33
CA SER A 145 -35.10 -4.45 -50.47
C SER A 145 -36.19 -3.97 -49.50
N ALA A 146 -37.19 -3.28 -50.02
CA ALA A 146 -38.29 -2.73 -49.24
C ALA A 146 -39.47 -3.71 -49.14
N MET A 147 -40.13 -3.74 -47.98
CA MET A 147 -41.57 -3.95 -47.89
C MET A 147 -42.16 -3.01 -46.83
N GLN A 148 -43.15 -2.22 -47.26
CA GLN A 148 -44.07 -1.41 -46.44
C GLN A 148 -45.08 -2.36 -45.74
N ASP A 149 -45.95 -2.02 -44.78
CA ASP A 149 -46.43 -0.75 -44.20
C ASP A 149 -47.14 -1.10 -42.85
N ASN A 150 -47.62 -0.23 -41.93
CA ASN A 150 -47.68 1.23 -41.73
C ASN A 150 -47.87 1.50 -40.19
N GLN A 151 -47.90 2.77 -39.76
CA GLN A 151 -48.41 3.31 -38.49
C GLN A 151 -47.69 3.00 -37.15
N GLY A 152 -47.48 4.04 -36.33
CA GLY A 152 -47.29 3.89 -34.88
C GLY A 152 -46.37 4.91 -34.20
N TYR A 153 -46.93 6.03 -33.75
CA TYR A 153 -46.30 7.11 -32.98
C TYR A 153 -45.23 6.73 -31.94
N ALA A 154 -44.20 7.58 -31.84
CA ALA A 154 -43.19 7.54 -30.78
C ALA A 154 -43.76 7.88 -29.39
N ARG A 155 -43.23 7.23 -28.34
CA ARG A 155 -43.14 7.77 -26.98
C ARG A 155 -41.93 7.23 -26.25
N ALA A 156 -41.12 8.15 -25.72
CA ALA A 156 -40.24 7.89 -24.59
C ALA A 156 -40.98 8.28 -23.31
N GLU A 157 -40.97 7.43 -22.29
CA GLU A 157 -41.41 7.81 -20.94
C GLU A 157 -40.35 7.39 -19.91
N LEU A 158 -39.84 8.38 -19.17
CA LEU A 158 -39.07 8.21 -17.94
C LEU A 158 -40.02 7.74 -16.83
N ALA A 159 -39.73 6.60 -16.20
CA ALA A 159 -40.42 6.20 -14.98
C ALA A 159 -39.72 6.80 -13.74
N VAL A 160 -40.31 7.84 -13.16
CA VAL A 160 -39.93 8.37 -11.84
C VAL A 160 -40.72 7.65 -10.76
N TYR A 161 -40.04 6.94 -9.86
CA TYR A 161 -40.68 6.25 -8.74
C TYR A 161 -41.17 7.23 -7.66
N GLY A 162 -42.49 7.42 -7.58
CA GLY A 162 -43.16 8.07 -6.45
C GLY A 162 -43.94 7.07 -5.60
N ARG A 163 -43.65 6.96 -4.29
CA ARG A 163 -44.44 6.15 -3.36
C ARG A 163 -45.82 6.79 -3.14
N ALA A 164 -46.89 6.03 -3.33
CA ALA A 164 -48.23 6.38 -2.87
C ALA A 164 -48.81 5.23 -2.03
N THR A 165 -49.21 5.55 -0.79
CA THR A 165 -49.94 4.65 0.11
C THR A 165 -51.40 4.54 -0.30
N PHE A 166 -51.94 3.33 -0.42
CA PHE A 166 -53.38 3.10 -0.56
C PHE A 166 -53.91 2.16 0.54
N GLY A 167 -54.97 2.62 1.22
CA GLY A 167 -55.67 1.85 2.24
C GLY A 167 -56.71 0.91 1.63
N TRP A 168 -56.99 -0.20 2.32
CA TRP A 168 -57.96 -1.20 1.90
C TRP A 168 -59.33 -0.96 2.53
N GLY A 169 -60.34 -0.72 1.70
CA GLY A 169 -61.75 -0.84 2.07
C GLY A 169 -62.28 -2.22 1.70
N LEU A 170 -62.64 -3.04 2.70
CA LEU A 170 -63.34 -4.32 2.47
C LEU A 170 -64.84 -4.07 2.25
N ILE A 171 -65.30 -4.24 1.02
CA ILE A 171 -66.70 -4.50 0.64
C ILE A 171 -66.60 -5.49 -0.55
N GLY A 172 -67.24 -6.66 -0.58
CA GLY A 172 -68.30 -7.20 0.27
C GLY A 172 -69.22 -8.02 -0.64
N LEU A 173 -68.89 -9.30 -0.87
CA LEU A 173 -69.68 -10.20 -1.71
C LEU A 173 -69.80 -11.59 -1.08
N THR A 174 -70.83 -11.74 -0.24
CA THR A 174 -71.41 -13.04 0.09
C THR A 174 -72.83 -13.13 -0.50
N ASN A 175 -73.25 -14.37 -0.74
CA ASN A 175 -74.59 -14.86 -1.13
C ASN A 175 -74.80 -15.16 -2.62
N ALA A 176 -74.87 -16.47 -2.91
CA ALA A 176 -75.39 -17.01 -4.15
C ALA A 176 -76.92 -17.10 -4.09
N THR A 177 -77.59 -16.81 -5.22
CA THR A 177 -79.02 -17.06 -5.40
C THR A 177 -79.27 -18.22 -6.36
N SER A 178 -80.35 -18.96 -6.13
CA SER A 178 -80.63 -20.26 -6.75
C SER A 178 -81.30 -20.17 -8.13
N SER A 179 -80.64 -19.56 -9.12
CA SER A 179 -81.15 -19.56 -10.52
C SER A 179 -80.07 -19.59 -11.61
N GLU A 180 -78.80 -19.74 -11.27
CA GLU A 180 -77.72 -19.76 -12.28
C GLU A 180 -77.64 -21.11 -13.02
N THR A 181 -77.84 -21.05 -14.34
CA THR A 181 -77.72 -22.19 -15.25
C THR A 181 -76.32 -22.80 -15.22
N GLU A 182 -76.21 -24.09 -15.55
CA GLU A 182 -74.94 -24.84 -15.43
C GLU A 182 -73.80 -24.21 -16.27
N MET A 183 -74.14 -23.57 -17.40
CA MET A 183 -73.21 -22.81 -18.23
C MET A 183 -72.68 -21.54 -17.53
N MET A 184 -73.49 -20.85 -16.72
CA MET A 184 -73.05 -19.72 -15.90
C MET A 184 -72.12 -20.16 -14.77
N LYS A 185 -72.39 -21.32 -14.15
CA LYS A 185 -71.50 -21.93 -13.16
C LYS A 185 -70.15 -22.31 -13.76
N LYS A 186 -70.13 -22.94 -14.95
CA LYS A 186 -68.89 -23.26 -15.69
C LYS A 186 -68.13 -22.01 -16.11
N LYS A 187 -68.80 -20.94 -16.57
CA LYS A 187 -68.14 -19.66 -16.86
C LYS A 187 -67.56 -18.98 -15.62
N LYS A 188 -68.26 -19.00 -14.47
CA LYS A 188 -67.70 -18.50 -13.20
C LYS A 188 -66.52 -19.32 -12.73
N GLN A 189 -66.55 -20.65 -12.84
CA GLN A 189 -65.40 -21.49 -12.53
C GLN A 189 -64.21 -21.20 -13.45
N LEU A 190 -64.43 -21.01 -14.76
CA LEU A 190 -63.36 -20.61 -15.67
C LEU A 190 -62.76 -19.26 -15.29
N ILE A 191 -63.60 -18.24 -15.06
CA ILE A 191 -63.15 -16.90 -14.65
C ILE A 191 -62.42 -16.94 -13.29
N ILE A 192 -62.84 -17.79 -12.34
CA ILE A 192 -62.14 -17.97 -11.07
C ILE A 192 -60.80 -18.68 -11.27
N VAL A 193 -60.71 -19.67 -12.16
CA VAL A 193 -59.45 -20.35 -12.51
C VAL A 193 -58.51 -19.40 -13.25
N ASP A 194 -59.00 -18.60 -14.20
CA ASP A 194 -58.22 -17.58 -14.91
C ASP A 194 -57.76 -16.47 -13.96
N LEU A 195 -58.59 -16.04 -13.00
CA LEU A 195 -58.19 -15.10 -11.95
C LEU A 195 -57.17 -15.71 -10.97
N LEU A 196 -57.25 -17.01 -10.67
CA LEU A 196 -56.25 -17.73 -9.86
C LEU A 196 -54.94 -17.97 -10.63
N LEU A 197 -55.00 -18.18 -11.95
CA LEU A 197 -53.83 -18.26 -12.83
C LEU A 197 -53.14 -16.88 -12.96
N LEU A 198 -53.92 -15.81 -13.10
CA LEU A 198 -53.42 -14.43 -13.04
C LEU A 198 -52.88 -14.06 -11.65
N PHE A 199 -53.47 -14.58 -10.56
CA PHE A 199 -52.89 -14.41 -9.22
C PHE A 199 -51.59 -15.20 -9.03
N THR A 200 -51.47 -16.41 -9.58
CA THR A 200 -50.25 -17.21 -9.45
C THR A 200 -49.12 -16.74 -10.36
N TRP A 201 -49.43 -16.21 -11.55
CA TRP A 201 -48.44 -15.50 -12.38
C TRP A 201 -48.09 -14.12 -11.80
N GLY A 202 -49.07 -13.38 -11.27
CA GLY A 202 -48.87 -12.09 -10.59
C GLY A 202 -48.12 -12.18 -9.27
N TRP A 203 -48.09 -13.35 -8.60
CA TRP A 203 -47.25 -13.58 -7.42
C TRP A 203 -45.91 -14.27 -7.74
N GLY A 204 -45.78 -14.90 -8.91
CA GLY A 204 -44.50 -15.44 -9.39
C GLY A 204 -43.41 -14.38 -9.54
N GLU A 205 -43.78 -13.16 -9.95
CA GLU A 205 -42.82 -12.05 -10.12
C GLU A 205 -42.74 -11.11 -8.90
N TYR A 206 -43.80 -11.00 -8.09
CA TYR A 206 -43.80 -10.13 -6.90
C TYR A 206 -43.37 -10.81 -5.60
N CYS A 207 -43.37 -12.16 -5.52
CA CYS A 207 -42.87 -12.87 -4.33
C CYS A 207 -41.32 -12.96 -4.27
N CYS A 208 -40.61 -12.51 -5.31
CA CYS A 208 -39.15 -12.35 -5.29
C CYS A 208 -38.67 -11.06 -4.58
N TRP A 209 -39.56 -10.13 -4.21
CA TRP A 209 -39.19 -8.81 -3.66
C TRP A 209 -39.19 -8.71 -2.13
N CYS A 210 -39.40 -9.82 -1.42
CA CYS A 210 -39.23 -9.93 0.05
C CYS A 210 -38.21 -11.01 0.47
N LEU A 211 -37.31 -11.42 -0.44
CA LEU A 211 -36.02 -11.96 0.01
C LEU A 211 -35.24 -10.82 0.68
N PRO A 212 -34.50 -11.08 1.78
CA PRO A 212 -33.66 -10.04 2.38
C PRO A 212 -32.70 -9.50 1.32
N SER A 213 -32.62 -8.16 1.22
CA SER A 213 -31.71 -7.44 0.35
C SER A 213 -30.33 -8.11 0.37
N SER A 214 -29.91 -8.62 -0.79
CA SER A 214 -28.71 -9.45 -1.03
C SER A 214 -27.95 -9.82 0.24
N SER A 215 -28.05 -11.08 0.69
CA SER A 215 -27.15 -11.60 1.72
C SER A 215 -25.71 -11.35 1.27
N SER A 216 -25.09 -10.30 1.81
CA SER A 216 -23.72 -9.92 1.49
C SER A 216 -22.88 -11.13 1.80
N LEU A 217 -22.21 -11.69 0.77
CA LEU A 217 -21.46 -12.92 0.92
C LEU A 217 -20.32 -12.67 1.91
N LEU A 218 -20.56 -13.01 3.18
CA LEU A 218 -19.62 -12.75 4.26
C LEU A 218 -18.36 -13.54 3.98
N ILE A 219 -17.28 -12.83 3.67
CA ILE A 219 -16.02 -13.42 3.28
C ILE A 219 -15.43 -14.18 4.48
N LYS A 220 -15.28 -15.49 4.31
CA LYS A 220 -14.45 -16.38 5.12
C LYS A 220 -13.28 -16.78 4.24
N GLY A 221 -12.20 -16.00 4.28
CA GLY A 221 -11.09 -16.10 3.36
C GLY A 221 -9.77 -16.52 3.99
N VAL A 222 -8.81 -16.85 3.14
CA VAL A 222 -7.39 -16.93 3.46
C VAL A 222 -6.59 -16.14 2.44
N ASN A 223 -5.44 -15.62 2.86
CA ASN A 223 -4.47 -15.04 1.95
C ASN A 223 -3.63 -16.14 1.32
N LEU A 224 -3.26 -15.97 0.04
CA LEU A 224 -2.27 -16.81 -0.65
C LEU A 224 -0.89 -16.13 -0.60
N GLY A 225 -0.49 -15.69 0.59
CA GLY A 225 0.78 -15.02 0.86
C GLY A 225 1.99 -15.92 0.57
N GLY A 226 3.08 -15.32 0.09
CA GLY A 226 4.29 -16.04 -0.30
C GLY A 226 4.19 -16.77 -1.65
N TRP A 227 3.11 -16.58 -2.44
CA TRP A 227 2.90 -17.26 -3.73
C TRP A 227 3.29 -16.37 -4.93
N LEU A 228 2.39 -15.47 -5.38
CA LEU A 228 2.64 -14.53 -6.49
C LEU A 228 3.31 -13.22 -6.05
N VAL A 229 3.55 -13.09 -4.74
CA VAL A 229 4.45 -12.12 -4.11
C VAL A 229 5.22 -12.85 -3.02
N ILE A 230 6.54 -12.95 -3.16
CA ILE A 230 7.40 -13.70 -2.22
C ILE A 230 7.65 -12.96 -0.91
N GLU A 231 7.55 -13.71 0.19
CA GLU A 231 8.05 -13.33 1.50
C GLU A 231 8.98 -14.42 2.07
N GLY A 232 10.27 -14.11 2.20
CA GLY A 232 11.28 -15.10 2.56
C GLY A 232 11.08 -15.74 3.94
N TRP A 233 10.44 -15.06 4.90
CA TRP A 233 10.15 -15.68 6.20
C TRP A 233 9.08 -16.79 6.13
N MET A 234 8.27 -16.81 5.08
CA MET A 234 7.22 -17.83 4.86
C MET A 234 7.75 -19.08 4.17
N THR A 235 8.80 -18.94 3.36
CA THR A 235 9.49 -20.03 2.66
C THR A 235 11.00 -19.73 2.56
N PRO A 236 11.75 -19.76 3.69
CA PRO A 236 13.18 -19.38 3.71
C PRO A 236 14.04 -20.25 2.80
N SER A 237 13.61 -21.50 2.60
CA SER A 237 14.21 -22.50 1.73
C SER A 237 14.46 -21.99 0.29
N LEU A 238 13.61 -21.11 -0.24
CA LEU A 238 13.80 -20.47 -1.55
C LEU A 238 15.07 -19.62 -1.65
N PHE A 239 15.55 -19.05 -0.54
CA PHE A 239 16.71 -18.15 -0.50
C PHE A 239 18.01 -18.90 -0.15
N HIS A 240 17.97 -20.22 0.09
CA HIS A 240 19.09 -20.94 0.65
C HIS A 240 20.31 -21.08 -0.27
N LEU A 241 20.08 -21.20 -1.59
CA LEU A 241 21.13 -21.47 -2.58
C LEU A 241 21.70 -20.20 -3.24
N ILE A 242 21.20 -19.01 -2.88
CA ILE A 242 21.68 -17.74 -3.46
C ILE A 242 23.11 -17.44 -2.96
N PRO A 243 24.09 -17.23 -3.86
CA PRO A 243 25.44 -16.82 -3.46
C PRO A 243 25.44 -15.45 -2.77
N ASN A 244 26.19 -15.32 -1.66
CA ASN A 244 26.18 -14.13 -0.79
C ASN A 244 24.75 -13.67 -0.42
N LYS A 245 23.87 -14.61 -0.01
CA LYS A 245 22.45 -14.32 0.29
C LYS A 245 22.23 -13.27 1.39
N ASP A 246 23.20 -13.10 2.26
CA ASP A 246 23.21 -12.10 3.33
C ASP A 246 23.41 -10.66 2.79
N LEU A 247 24.00 -10.52 1.59
CA LEU A 247 24.15 -9.26 0.85
C LEU A 247 23.00 -8.97 -0.13
N LEU A 248 21.92 -9.74 -0.13
CA LEU A 248 20.85 -9.59 -1.14
C LEU A 248 20.19 -8.22 -1.14
N VAL A 249 20.03 -7.67 0.06
CA VAL A 249 20.07 -6.24 0.42
C VAL A 249 20.25 -6.24 1.92
N CYS A 250 21.23 -5.49 2.41
CA CYS A 250 21.33 -5.20 3.83
C CYS A 250 21.41 -3.71 4.10
N SER A 251 20.75 -3.28 5.18
CA SER A 251 21.25 -2.14 5.94
C SER A 251 22.50 -2.63 6.66
N ALA A 252 23.67 -2.12 6.29
CA ALA A 252 24.92 -2.40 6.98
C ALA A 252 25.23 -1.26 7.94
N HIS A 253 25.68 -1.59 9.16
CA HIS A 253 26.47 -0.69 9.98
C HIS A 253 27.94 -1.03 9.73
N GLU A 254 28.73 -0.06 9.32
CA GLU A 254 30.16 -0.13 9.59
C GLU A 254 30.40 0.28 11.04
N LEU A 255 31.30 -0.43 11.73
CA LEU A 255 32.07 0.14 12.82
C LEU A 255 33.48 0.39 12.29
N PHE A 256 33.79 1.67 12.08
CA PHE A 256 35.15 2.11 12.36
C PHE A 256 35.33 2.14 13.87
N LEU A 257 36.57 2.02 14.35
CA LEU A 257 36.89 2.18 15.78
C LEU A 257 36.36 3.50 16.39
N PHE A 258 36.01 4.50 15.58
CA PHE A 258 35.35 5.74 16.00
C PHE A 258 34.23 6.29 15.08
N PHE A 259 33.76 5.57 14.05
CA PHE A 259 32.71 6.07 13.13
C PHE A 259 31.68 4.99 12.77
N SER A 260 30.41 5.39 12.57
CA SER A 260 29.40 4.52 11.96
C SER A 260 28.67 5.21 10.82
N PHE A 261 28.89 4.74 9.60
CA PHE A 261 28.03 5.02 8.46
C PHE A 261 27.02 3.88 8.29
N SER A 262 25.81 4.22 7.86
CA SER A 262 24.75 3.28 7.55
C SER A 262 24.31 3.44 6.11
N PHE A 263 24.43 2.37 5.33
CA PHE A 263 23.99 2.33 3.94
C PHE A 263 23.17 1.06 3.68
N CYS A 264 22.29 1.14 2.69
CA CYS A 264 21.63 -0.02 2.09
C CYS A 264 22.44 -0.48 0.88
N LEU A 265 22.78 -1.77 0.82
CA LEU A 265 23.35 -2.38 -0.38
C LEU A 265 22.27 -2.54 -1.46
N TRP A 266 22.51 -2.00 -2.65
CA TRP A 266 21.81 -2.40 -3.87
C TRP A 266 22.71 -3.37 -4.64
N ARG A 267 22.38 -4.67 -4.59
CA ARG A 267 23.08 -5.72 -5.34
C ARG A 267 22.85 -5.59 -6.84
N ILE A 268 23.95 -5.52 -7.62
CA ILE A 268 23.93 -5.57 -9.09
C ILE A 268 24.13 -7.01 -9.57
N ASN A 269 25.08 -7.73 -8.96
CA ASN A 269 25.37 -9.14 -9.19
C ASN A 269 25.96 -9.76 -7.90
N GLU A 270 26.59 -10.93 -7.95
CA GLU A 270 27.15 -11.61 -6.76
C GLU A 270 28.21 -10.78 -5.99
N THR A 271 29.00 -9.97 -6.71
CA THR A 271 30.18 -9.27 -6.17
C THR A 271 30.08 -7.75 -6.24
N SER A 272 29.24 -7.21 -7.13
CA SER A 272 29.12 -5.77 -7.40
C SER A 272 27.84 -5.17 -6.83
N PHE A 273 27.98 -4.00 -6.20
CA PHE A 273 26.94 -3.32 -5.43
C PHE A 273 27.01 -1.80 -5.63
N ASN A 274 25.89 -1.12 -5.46
CA ASN A 274 25.84 0.32 -5.16
C ASN A 274 25.51 0.51 -3.67
N PHE A 275 26.05 1.57 -3.06
CA PHE A 275 25.75 1.91 -1.66
C PHE A 275 24.79 3.09 -1.61
N ARG A 276 23.65 2.91 -0.95
CA ARG A 276 22.60 3.93 -0.85
C ARG A 276 22.45 4.44 0.57
N VAL A 277 22.57 5.74 0.77
CA VAL A 277 22.48 6.38 2.09
C VAL A 277 21.05 6.80 2.45
N SER A 278 20.82 7.22 3.69
CA SER A 278 19.50 7.51 4.26
C SER A 278 18.70 8.61 3.56
N ASN A 279 19.37 9.55 2.87
CA ASN A 279 18.73 10.58 2.05
C ASN A 279 18.36 10.08 0.63
N LYS A 280 18.54 8.78 0.35
CA LYS A 280 18.28 8.08 -0.92
C LYS A 280 19.30 8.29 -2.05
N ASP A 281 20.36 9.07 -1.81
CA ASP A 281 21.45 9.21 -2.78
C ASP A 281 22.37 7.98 -2.77
N PHE A 282 23.10 7.82 -3.87
CA PHE A 282 24.19 6.86 -4.02
C PHE A 282 25.52 7.49 -3.62
N VAL A 283 26.29 6.70 -2.88
CA VAL A 283 27.71 6.97 -2.62
C VAL A 283 28.46 6.72 -3.92
N GLY A 284 29.26 7.69 -4.34
CA GLY A 284 30.12 7.57 -5.50
C GLY A 284 31.44 8.31 -5.31
N LEU A 285 32.33 8.13 -6.29
CA LEU A 285 33.64 8.79 -6.30
C LEU A 285 33.53 10.25 -6.76
N SER A 286 33.90 11.19 -5.88
CA SER A 286 33.87 12.63 -6.16
C SER A 286 35.14 13.11 -6.86
N SER A 287 34.98 13.81 -7.99
CA SER A 287 36.03 14.58 -8.65
C SER A 287 36.05 16.03 -8.16
N ARG A 288 36.88 16.35 -7.15
CA ARG A 288 37.18 17.76 -6.84
C ARG A 288 38.28 18.27 -7.78
N LEU A 289 38.02 19.42 -8.40
CA LEU A 289 38.94 20.10 -9.32
C LEU A 289 40.35 20.21 -8.70
N GLY A 290 41.34 19.57 -9.32
CA GLY A 290 42.76 19.68 -8.97
C GLY A 290 43.36 18.57 -8.09
N GLN A 291 42.60 17.62 -7.54
CA GLN A 291 43.15 16.55 -6.66
C GLN A 291 42.92 15.10 -7.13
N GLY A 292 42.26 14.91 -8.27
CA GLY A 292 41.90 13.58 -8.79
C GLY A 292 40.70 12.97 -8.08
N ILE A 293 40.28 11.79 -8.58
CA ILE A 293 39.16 11.04 -8.03
C ILE A 293 39.64 10.29 -6.78
N LYS A 294 39.26 10.77 -5.59
CA LYS A 294 39.77 10.24 -4.31
C LYS A 294 38.72 10.05 -3.23
N LEU A 295 37.75 10.96 -3.09
CA LEU A 295 36.85 11.01 -1.94
C LEU A 295 35.51 10.34 -2.25
N LEU A 296 34.98 9.54 -1.34
CA LEU A 296 33.59 9.13 -1.38
C LEU A 296 32.66 10.28 -0.97
N ALA A 297 31.55 10.42 -1.69
CA ALA A 297 30.46 11.33 -1.33
C ALA A 297 29.11 10.74 -1.77
N ALA A 298 28.07 10.95 -0.97
CA ALA A 298 26.70 10.86 -1.48
C ALA A 298 26.50 12.01 -2.48
N HIS A 299 26.22 11.69 -3.75
CA HIS A 299 26.29 12.67 -4.83
C HIS A 299 25.24 12.52 -5.92
N SER A 300 24.70 11.32 -6.15
CA SER A 300 23.79 11.04 -7.27
C SER A 300 22.48 10.42 -6.83
N ALA A 301 21.37 10.86 -7.42
CA ALA A 301 20.06 10.24 -7.23
C ALA A 301 19.94 8.87 -7.94
N GLU A 302 20.79 8.60 -8.94
CA GLU A 302 20.83 7.36 -9.72
C GLU A 302 22.27 6.80 -9.78
N PRO A 303 22.48 5.48 -9.71
CA PRO A 303 23.81 4.90 -9.72
C PRO A 303 24.40 4.83 -11.14
N GLY A 304 25.66 5.25 -11.27
CA GLY A 304 26.48 5.04 -12.46
C GLY A 304 27.74 4.24 -12.15
N THR A 305 28.75 4.38 -13.02
CA THR A 305 30.04 3.70 -12.86
C THR A 305 30.79 4.19 -11.61
N SER A 306 30.70 5.48 -11.25
CA SER A 306 31.34 6.04 -10.05
C SER A 306 30.74 5.55 -8.73
N GLU A 307 29.52 5.01 -8.77
CA GLU A 307 28.75 4.53 -7.60
C GLU A 307 28.77 3.00 -7.48
N THR A 308 29.49 2.31 -8.37
CA THR A 308 29.61 0.84 -8.38
C THR A 308 30.88 0.39 -7.68
N PHE A 309 30.72 -0.51 -6.71
CA PHE A 309 31.79 -1.08 -5.89
C PHE A 309 31.77 -2.61 -5.95
N THR A 310 32.93 -3.24 -5.88
CA THR A 310 33.06 -4.70 -5.72
C THR A 310 33.41 -5.01 -4.27
N ILE A 311 32.60 -5.84 -3.60
CA ILE A 311 32.88 -6.30 -2.23
C ILE A 311 33.63 -7.63 -2.31
N ILE A 312 34.83 -7.68 -1.73
CA ILE A 312 35.66 -8.88 -1.62
C ILE A 312 35.72 -9.26 -0.13
N ARG A 313 35.46 -10.53 0.17
CA ARG A 313 35.35 -11.07 1.54
C ARG A 313 36.58 -11.91 1.89
N ASP A 314 37.03 -11.88 3.13
CA ASP A 314 37.96 -12.89 3.64
C ASP A 314 37.27 -14.27 3.64
N THR A 315 38.03 -15.29 3.25
CA THR A 315 37.59 -16.69 3.24
C THR A 315 37.44 -17.28 4.64
N HIS A 316 38.09 -16.71 5.67
CA HIS A 316 37.99 -17.17 7.06
C HIS A 316 36.90 -16.41 7.84
N ASN A 317 36.78 -15.10 7.65
CA ASN A 317 35.73 -14.26 8.21
C ASN A 317 35.01 -13.42 7.12
N PRO A 318 33.83 -13.84 6.63
CA PRO A 318 33.13 -13.13 5.55
C PRO A 318 32.54 -11.76 5.93
N PHE A 319 32.67 -11.34 7.19
CA PHE A 319 32.36 -9.99 7.67
C PHE A 319 33.55 -9.04 7.58
N THR A 320 34.78 -9.54 7.46
CA THR A 320 35.96 -8.75 7.10
C THR A 320 35.99 -8.61 5.57
N VAL A 321 35.95 -7.38 5.08
CA VAL A 321 35.87 -7.08 3.64
C VAL A 321 36.89 -6.06 3.18
N ARG A 322 37.25 -6.15 1.90
CA ARG A 322 37.90 -5.07 1.14
C ARG A 322 36.90 -4.63 0.06
N ILE A 323 36.76 -3.33 -0.12
CA ILE A 323 35.84 -2.75 -1.09
C ILE A 323 36.67 -2.10 -2.20
N GLN A 324 36.50 -2.56 -3.44
CA GLN A 324 37.14 -1.99 -4.61
C GLN A 324 36.18 -1.01 -5.29
N ALA A 325 36.68 0.18 -5.65
CA ALA A 325 35.90 1.17 -6.38
C ALA A 325 36.18 1.10 -7.90
N SER A 326 35.39 1.82 -8.70
CA SER A 326 35.46 1.77 -10.17
C SER A 326 36.71 2.39 -10.80
N ASN A 327 37.59 3.01 -10.01
CA ASN A 327 38.96 3.35 -10.44
C ASN A 327 39.95 2.18 -10.28
N ASN A 328 39.46 0.98 -9.93
CA ASN A 328 40.18 -0.26 -9.61
C ASN A 328 41.05 -0.22 -8.33
N LEU A 329 41.04 0.89 -7.59
CA LEU A 329 41.71 1.01 -6.30
C LEU A 329 40.75 0.63 -5.17
N TYR A 330 41.32 0.30 -4.02
CA TYR A 330 40.54 -0.09 -2.85
C TYR A 330 40.20 1.12 -1.99
N LEU A 331 39.07 1.03 -1.29
CA LEU A 331 38.72 1.96 -0.24
C LEU A 331 39.73 1.85 0.92
N GLN A 332 40.08 2.97 1.52
CA GLN A 332 40.80 3.05 2.79
C GLN A 332 40.26 4.17 3.65
N ALA A 333 40.32 4.03 4.97
CA ALA A 333 40.16 5.16 5.87
C ALA A 333 41.42 6.03 5.85
N ALA A 334 41.32 7.20 5.21
CA ALA A 334 42.40 8.18 5.16
C ALA A 334 42.50 8.99 6.48
N THR A 335 41.38 9.18 7.18
CA THR A 335 41.30 9.78 8.52
C THR A 335 40.10 9.19 9.28
N GLU A 336 39.98 9.49 10.58
CA GLU A 336 38.83 9.10 11.42
C GLU A 336 37.45 9.44 10.80
N ASN A 337 37.37 10.45 9.93
CA ASN A 337 36.12 10.96 9.35
C ASN A 337 36.09 10.93 7.81
N SER A 338 36.99 10.18 7.15
CA SER A 338 37.04 10.14 5.68
C SER A 338 37.55 8.82 5.12
N VAL A 339 36.80 8.27 4.17
CA VAL A 339 37.19 7.13 3.35
C VAL A 339 37.55 7.63 1.94
N THR A 340 38.70 7.18 1.44
CA THR A 340 39.18 7.46 0.08
C THR A 340 39.32 6.19 -0.73
N ALA A 341 39.25 6.28 -2.06
CA ALA A 341 39.40 5.17 -3.00
C ALA A 341 40.77 5.22 -3.68
N ASP A 342 41.85 5.21 -2.89
CA ASP A 342 43.22 5.31 -3.41
C ASP A 342 44.22 4.35 -2.73
N TYR A 343 43.74 3.29 -2.09
CA TYR A 343 44.62 2.25 -1.53
C TYR A 343 45.22 1.38 -2.65
N SER A 344 46.55 1.30 -2.63
CA SER A 344 47.38 0.49 -3.53
C SER A 344 48.44 -0.32 -2.77
N GLY A 345 48.20 -0.62 -1.49
CA GLY A 345 49.10 -1.45 -0.68
C GLY A 345 48.91 -2.95 -0.95
N SER A 346 49.57 -3.80 -0.16
CA SER A 346 49.35 -5.25 -0.24
C SER A 346 47.92 -5.62 0.21
N LEU A 347 47.39 -6.70 -0.38
CA LEU A 347 46.06 -7.24 -0.12
C LEU A 347 46.13 -8.66 0.49
N ASP A 348 47.34 -9.20 0.65
CA ASP A 348 47.57 -10.60 1.02
C ASP A 348 47.31 -10.88 2.52
N ASP A 349 47.46 -9.84 3.37
CA ASP A 349 47.28 -9.94 4.82
C ASP A 349 45.88 -9.47 5.23
N TRP A 350 45.03 -10.42 5.59
CA TRP A 350 43.70 -10.17 6.15
C TRP A 350 43.67 -10.14 7.69
N GLY A 351 44.78 -10.49 8.35
CA GLY A 351 44.92 -10.48 9.81
C GLY A 351 45.46 -9.17 10.37
N ASN A 352 46.02 -8.30 9.53
CA ASN A 352 46.53 -7.00 9.95
C ASN A 352 45.39 -6.01 10.27
N HIS A 353 44.96 -5.97 11.54
CA HIS A 353 43.98 -5.00 12.06
C HIS A 353 44.39 -3.51 11.95
N GLN A 354 45.58 -3.19 11.42
CA GLN A 354 46.05 -1.83 11.15
C GLN A 354 46.03 -1.49 9.65
N ASP A 355 45.65 -2.42 8.77
CA ASP A 355 45.43 -2.15 7.35
C ASP A 355 44.20 -1.24 7.17
N PRO A 356 44.36 -0.01 6.66
CA PRO A 356 43.27 0.97 6.60
C PRO A 356 42.21 0.63 5.53
N SER A 357 42.42 -0.42 4.72
CA SER A 357 41.51 -0.89 3.67
C SER A 357 40.72 -2.16 4.04
N LEU A 358 40.90 -2.69 5.25
CA LEU A 358 40.04 -3.71 5.83
C LEU A 358 38.86 -3.05 6.56
N PHE A 359 37.64 -3.48 6.24
CA PHE A 359 36.40 -3.00 6.84
C PHE A 359 35.66 -4.16 7.53
N GLU A 360 35.06 -3.90 8.69
CA GLU A 360 34.13 -4.84 9.33
C GLU A 360 32.68 -4.47 8.99
N MET A 361 31.98 -5.40 8.33
CA MET A 361 30.64 -5.20 7.81
C MET A 361 29.59 -5.88 8.68
N HIS A 362 28.88 -5.11 9.51
CA HIS A 362 27.80 -5.65 10.34
C HIS A 362 26.45 -5.56 9.62
N ILE A 363 25.88 -6.72 9.29
CA ILE A 363 24.57 -6.85 8.62
C ILE A 363 23.45 -6.70 9.66
N VAL A 364 22.66 -5.62 9.56
CA VAL A 364 21.66 -5.22 10.56
C VAL A 364 20.27 -5.78 10.24
N LYS A 365 19.91 -5.77 8.96
CA LYS A 365 18.65 -6.24 8.39
C LYS A 365 18.95 -6.82 7.02
N THR A 366 18.43 -8.00 6.71
CA THR A 366 18.41 -8.52 5.33
C THR A 366 16.97 -8.48 4.81
N ILE A 367 16.75 -8.01 3.58
CA ILE A 367 15.44 -8.03 2.94
C ILE A 367 15.32 -9.32 2.11
N GLN A 368 14.18 -10.02 2.23
CA GLN A 368 13.89 -11.25 1.49
C GLN A 368 12.49 -11.16 0.88
N GLY A 369 12.36 -10.40 -0.21
CA GLY A 369 11.15 -10.31 -1.02
C GLY A 369 11.40 -10.73 -2.47
N GLU A 370 10.41 -10.52 -3.33
CA GLU A 370 10.47 -10.96 -4.74
C GLU A 370 11.59 -10.28 -5.54
N TYR A 371 11.91 -9.02 -5.24
CA TYR A 371 13.07 -8.34 -5.83
C TYR A 371 14.37 -9.08 -5.48
N GLN A 372 14.57 -9.45 -4.21
CA GLN A 372 15.83 -10.05 -3.76
C GLN A 372 16.03 -11.48 -4.25
N ILE A 373 14.98 -12.30 -4.30
CA ILE A 373 15.11 -13.66 -4.86
C ILE A 373 15.43 -13.62 -6.37
N THR A 374 14.71 -12.79 -7.14
CA THR A 374 14.91 -12.71 -8.59
C THR A 374 16.25 -12.08 -8.96
N ASN A 375 16.68 -11.04 -8.23
CA ASN A 375 18.01 -10.43 -8.40
C ASN A 375 19.14 -11.33 -7.88
N GLY A 376 18.85 -12.18 -6.89
CA GLY A 376 19.82 -13.07 -6.25
C GLY A 376 20.29 -14.22 -7.14
N TYR A 377 19.32 -14.91 -7.76
CA TYR A 377 19.56 -15.96 -8.75
C TYR A 377 19.87 -15.42 -10.15
N GLY A 378 19.59 -14.14 -10.41
CA GLY A 378 19.87 -13.50 -11.69
C GLY A 378 18.92 -13.91 -12.81
N PRO A 379 19.10 -13.36 -14.03
CA PRO A 379 18.12 -13.46 -15.11
C PRO A 379 17.94 -14.86 -15.69
N ASP A 380 18.90 -15.76 -15.48
CA ASP A 380 18.94 -17.09 -16.09
C ASP A 380 18.28 -18.15 -15.20
N GLU A 381 18.59 -18.19 -13.89
CA GLU A 381 18.03 -19.18 -12.96
C GLU A 381 16.69 -18.75 -12.32
N ALA A 382 16.51 -17.45 -12.03
CA ALA A 382 15.30 -16.97 -11.35
C ALA A 382 13.99 -17.34 -12.05
N PRO A 383 13.86 -17.31 -13.40
CA PRO A 383 12.61 -17.67 -14.07
C PRO A 383 12.15 -19.10 -13.81
N ASP A 384 13.07 -20.08 -13.77
CA ASP A 384 12.72 -21.49 -13.52
C ASP A 384 12.39 -21.74 -12.05
N ILE A 385 13.12 -21.09 -11.13
CA ILE A 385 12.87 -21.17 -9.69
C ILE A 385 11.48 -20.61 -9.37
N MET A 386 11.12 -19.44 -9.91
CA MET A 386 9.83 -18.80 -9.69
C MET A 386 8.67 -19.58 -10.33
N ARG A 387 8.82 -20.05 -11.59
CA ARG A 387 7.80 -20.90 -12.23
C ARG A 387 7.58 -22.22 -11.47
N LYS A 388 8.64 -22.85 -10.98
CA LYS A 388 8.54 -24.06 -10.15
C LYS A 388 7.83 -23.77 -8.83
N HIS A 389 8.12 -22.64 -8.18
CA HIS A 389 7.41 -22.22 -6.98
C HIS A 389 5.93 -21.98 -7.25
N TRP A 390 5.58 -21.18 -8.26
CA TRP A 390 4.19 -20.87 -8.59
C TRP A 390 3.35 -22.10 -8.93
N SER A 391 3.92 -23.07 -9.65
CA SER A 391 3.24 -24.32 -10.05
C SER A 391 3.14 -25.40 -8.96
N THR A 392 3.81 -25.23 -7.80
CA THR A 392 3.83 -26.25 -6.74
C THR A 392 3.43 -25.74 -5.35
N TYR A 393 3.53 -24.44 -5.08
CA TYR A 393 3.22 -23.87 -3.77
C TYR A 393 1.71 -23.76 -3.52
N ILE A 394 0.93 -23.36 -4.52
CA ILE A 394 -0.54 -23.42 -4.53
C ILE A 394 -0.98 -24.19 -5.77
N VAL A 395 -1.87 -25.16 -5.59
CA VAL A 395 -2.44 -26.00 -6.68
C VAL A 395 -3.96 -26.15 -6.52
N GLU A 396 -4.63 -26.72 -7.53
CA GLU A 396 -6.10 -26.93 -7.50
C GLU A 396 -6.58 -27.71 -6.25
N ASP A 397 -5.81 -28.70 -5.81
CA ASP A 397 -6.05 -29.49 -4.59
C ASP A 397 -6.14 -28.63 -3.32
N ASP A 398 -5.47 -27.49 -3.28
CA ASP A 398 -5.56 -26.54 -2.17
C ASP A 398 -6.89 -25.77 -2.19
N PHE A 399 -7.41 -25.40 -3.37
CA PHE A 399 -8.75 -24.81 -3.48
C PHE A 399 -9.85 -25.80 -3.09
N ARG A 400 -9.69 -27.08 -3.46
CA ARG A 400 -10.55 -28.16 -2.95
C ARG A 400 -10.53 -28.23 -1.43
N PHE A 401 -9.33 -28.22 -0.82
CA PHE A 401 -9.18 -28.23 0.64
C PHE A 401 -9.83 -27.01 1.29
N MET A 402 -9.63 -25.80 0.75
CA MET A 402 -10.18 -24.57 1.31
C MET A 402 -11.72 -24.59 1.32
N SER A 403 -12.33 -24.93 0.17
CA SER A 403 -13.78 -25.05 0.02
C SER A 403 -14.38 -26.12 0.94
N GLN A 404 -13.75 -27.30 1.03
CA GLN A 404 -14.17 -28.38 1.94
C GLN A 404 -14.09 -28.02 3.43
N ASN A 405 -13.23 -27.07 3.80
CA ASN A 405 -13.09 -26.59 5.19
C ASN A 405 -13.85 -25.28 5.46
N GLY A 406 -14.85 -24.94 4.63
CA GLY A 406 -15.80 -23.86 4.90
C GLY A 406 -15.32 -22.45 4.56
N LEU A 407 -14.20 -22.32 3.84
CA LEU A 407 -13.78 -21.05 3.23
C LEU A 407 -14.56 -20.81 1.93
N ASN A 408 -14.93 -19.57 1.68
CA ASN A 408 -15.65 -19.16 0.47
C ASN A 408 -14.87 -18.16 -0.41
N ALA A 409 -13.64 -17.80 -0.01
CA ALA A 409 -12.80 -16.89 -0.78
C ALA A 409 -11.30 -17.10 -0.57
N VAL A 410 -10.52 -16.54 -1.48
CA VAL A 410 -9.07 -16.36 -1.38
C VAL A 410 -8.73 -14.89 -1.63
N ARG A 411 -7.80 -14.32 -0.85
CA ARG A 411 -7.13 -13.06 -1.16
C ARG A 411 -5.78 -13.38 -1.80
N ILE A 412 -5.54 -12.86 -2.99
CA ILE A 412 -4.36 -13.19 -3.80
C ILE A 412 -3.50 -11.93 -3.96
N PRO A 413 -2.43 -11.81 -3.17
CA PRO A 413 -1.38 -10.81 -3.37
C PRO A 413 -0.78 -10.91 -4.77
N VAL A 414 -0.72 -9.80 -5.50
CA VAL A 414 0.00 -9.66 -6.77
C VAL A 414 0.88 -8.42 -6.77
N GLY A 415 2.04 -8.50 -7.42
CA GLY A 415 2.93 -7.36 -7.61
C GLY A 415 2.71 -6.66 -8.94
N TRP A 416 3.01 -5.36 -8.98
CA TRP A 416 2.82 -4.50 -10.15
C TRP A 416 3.47 -5.01 -11.44
N TRP A 417 4.53 -5.84 -11.33
CA TRP A 417 5.23 -6.45 -12.45
C TRP A 417 4.32 -7.39 -13.27
N ILE A 418 3.27 -7.98 -12.69
CA ILE A 418 2.33 -8.89 -13.36
C ILE A 418 1.65 -8.28 -14.60
N LYS A 419 1.52 -6.94 -14.64
CA LYS A 419 1.00 -6.19 -15.80
C LYS A 419 1.84 -6.38 -17.07
N TYR A 420 3.14 -6.65 -16.89
CA TYR A 420 4.13 -6.69 -17.95
C TYR A 420 4.53 -8.13 -18.34
N ASP A 421 3.80 -9.14 -17.86
CA ASP A 421 3.99 -10.54 -18.27
C ASP A 421 3.79 -10.71 -19.79
N PRO A 422 4.58 -11.59 -20.45
CA PRO A 422 5.57 -12.51 -19.87
C PRO A 422 6.97 -11.90 -19.69
N THR A 423 7.16 -10.60 -19.94
CA THR A 423 8.47 -9.92 -19.93
C THR A 423 8.49 -8.71 -18.98
N PRO A 424 8.34 -8.90 -17.66
CA PRO A 424 8.36 -7.80 -16.72
C PRO A 424 9.73 -7.11 -16.62
N PRO A 425 9.78 -5.85 -16.14
CA PRO A 425 11.03 -5.15 -15.89
C PRO A 425 11.93 -5.94 -14.93
N LYS A 426 13.22 -6.05 -15.25
CA LYS A 426 14.20 -6.75 -14.43
C LYS A 426 14.36 -6.06 -13.06
N PRO A 427 14.63 -6.81 -11.97
CA PRO A 427 14.97 -8.24 -11.93
C PRO A 427 13.76 -9.19 -12.02
N PHE A 428 12.52 -8.69 -11.91
CA PHE A 428 11.31 -9.52 -11.91
C PHE A 428 11.23 -10.44 -13.14
N VAL A 429 10.51 -11.55 -12.99
CA VAL A 429 10.39 -12.63 -13.99
C VAL A 429 8.93 -12.92 -14.27
N GLY A 430 8.61 -13.33 -15.50
CA GLY A 430 7.22 -13.53 -15.94
C GLY A 430 6.70 -14.96 -15.76
N GLY A 431 5.38 -15.08 -15.66
CA GLY A 431 4.63 -16.33 -15.48
C GLY A 431 3.63 -16.31 -14.32
N SER A 432 3.62 -15.25 -13.49
CA SER A 432 2.67 -15.10 -12.38
C SER A 432 1.26 -14.78 -12.87
N LEU A 433 1.11 -14.21 -14.07
CA LEU A 433 -0.20 -13.97 -14.68
C LEU A 433 -0.93 -15.29 -15.03
N GLU A 434 -0.21 -16.27 -15.59
CA GLU A 434 -0.76 -17.59 -15.90
C GLU A 434 -1.14 -18.35 -14.61
N ALA A 435 -0.32 -18.24 -13.56
CA ALA A 435 -0.65 -18.80 -12.25
C ALA A 435 -1.92 -18.14 -11.64
N LEU A 436 -2.11 -16.84 -11.84
CA LEU A 436 -3.32 -16.13 -11.44
C LEU A 436 -4.56 -16.58 -12.23
N ASP A 437 -4.46 -16.72 -13.56
CA ASP A 437 -5.54 -17.26 -14.39
C ASP A 437 -6.00 -18.64 -13.92
N ASN A 438 -5.05 -19.52 -13.60
CA ASN A 438 -5.32 -20.84 -13.03
C ASN A 438 -6.07 -20.75 -11.69
N ALA A 439 -5.69 -19.83 -10.79
CA ALA A 439 -6.43 -19.60 -9.55
C ALA A 439 -7.87 -19.09 -9.78
N PHE A 440 -8.14 -18.29 -10.81
CA PHE A 440 -9.50 -17.90 -11.16
C PHE A 440 -10.35 -19.09 -11.66
N ALA A 441 -9.74 -19.99 -12.44
CA ALA A 441 -10.38 -21.24 -12.86
C ALA A 441 -10.66 -22.19 -11.68
N TRP A 442 -9.70 -22.41 -10.79
CA TRP A 442 -9.90 -23.22 -9.57
C TRP A 442 -10.94 -22.60 -8.64
N ALA A 443 -10.94 -21.28 -8.47
CA ALA A 443 -11.95 -20.57 -7.70
C ALA A 443 -13.37 -20.80 -8.28
N LEU A 444 -13.52 -20.81 -9.61
CA LEU A 444 -14.80 -21.13 -10.26
C LEU A 444 -15.23 -22.58 -9.98
N ASN A 445 -14.32 -23.55 -10.12
CA ASN A 445 -14.58 -24.98 -9.89
C ASN A 445 -15.07 -25.27 -8.46
N TYR A 446 -14.57 -24.53 -7.47
CA TYR A 446 -14.89 -24.75 -6.05
C TYR A 446 -15.83 -23.70 -5.44
N ASN A 447 -16.50 -22.89 -6.27
CA ASN A 447 -17.43 -21.82 -5.88
C ASN A 447 -16.84 -20.82 -4.86
N MET A 448 -15.55 -20.51 -5.01
CA MET A 448 -14.83 -19.52 -4.20
C MET A 448 -14.76 -18.17 -4.91
N LYS A 449 -14.69 -17.09 -4.13
CA LYS A 449 -14.40 -15.74 -4.65
C LYS A 449 -12.92 -15.40 -4.55
N VAL A 450 -12.44 -14.63 -5.52
CA VAL A 450 -11.10 -14.05 -5.53
C VAL A 450 -11.20 -12.58 -5.10
N ILE A 451 -10.44 -12.23 -4.07
CA ILE A 451 -10.06 -10.86 -3.74
C ILE A 451 -8.67 -10.66 -4.35
N LEU A 452 -8.60 -9.86 -5.42
CA LEU A 452 -7.34 -9.58 -6.10
C LEU A 452 -6.67 -8.38 -5.44
N ASP A 453 -5.48 -8.56 -4.88
CA ASP A 453 -4.82 -7.56 -4.04
C ASP A 453 -3.52 -7.05 -4.65
N LEU A 454 -3.47 -5.76 -5.01
CA LEU A 454 -2.24 -5.12 -5.47
C LEU A 454 -1.29 -4.88 -4.27
N HIS A 455 -0.54 -5.94 -3.96
CA HIS A 455 0.21 -6.06 -2.73
C HIS A 455 1.56 -5.34 -2.77
N ALA A 456 2.13 -5.19 -3.96
CA ALA A 456 3.37 -4.46 -4.23
C ALA A 456 3.15 -3.45 -5.37
N VAL A 457 3.34 -2.16 -5.09
CA VAL A 457 3.22 -1.06 -6.08
C VAL A 457 4.60 -0.57 -6.55
N PRO A 458 4.70 0.10 -7.72
CA PRO A 458 5.96 0.66 -8.19
C PRO A 458 6.57 1.61 -7.15
N GLY A 459 7.87 1.45 -6.86
CA GLY A 459 8.58 2.24 -5.86
C GLY A 459 8.32 1.87 -4.39
N SER A 460 7.49 0.88 -4.08
CA SER A 460 7.09 0.47 -2.72
C SER A 460 6.33 1.54 -1.91
N GLN A 461 5.24 1.09 -1.30
CA GLN A 461 4.35 1.87 -0.43
C GLN A 461 4.70 1.78 1.07
N ASN A 462 5.65 0.93 1.48
CA ASN A 462 5.98 0.72 2.90
C ASN A 462 7.43 0.33 3.23
N GLY A 463 8.29 0.02 2.26
CA GLY A 463 9.69 -0.37 2.51
C GLY A 463 9.88 -1.77 3.13
N ASN A 464 8.84 -2.59 3.19
CA ASN A 464 8.93 -3.98 3.65
C ASN A 464 9.13 -4.95 2.47
N HIS A 465 9.69 -6.14 2.72
CA HIS A 465 9.98 -7.15 1.70
C HIS A 465 8.76 -7.57 0.86
N HIS A 466 7.57 -7.68 1.47
CA HIS A 466 6.32 -8.03 0.80
C HIS A 466 5.82 -6.96 -0.20
N SER A 467 6.28 -5.71 -0.10
CA SER A 467 6.00 -4.68 -1.11
C SER A 467 6.89 -4.78 -2.37
N GLY A 468 7.71 -5.83 -2.50
CA GLY A 468 8.68 -5.95 -3.58
C GLY A 468 9.75 -4.84 -3.57
N THR A 469 9.96 -4.18 -2.42
CA THR A 469 10.97 -3.11 -2.28
C THR A 469 12.35 -3.62 -2.68
N ARG A 470 13.11 -2.78 -3.38
CA ARG A 470 14.49 -3.06 -3.77
C ARG A 470 15.41 -3.05 -2.56
N ASP A 471 15.39 -1.97 -1.80
CA ASP A 471 16.42 -1.58 -0.84
C ASP A 471 15.86 -1.21 0.55
N GLY A 472 14.55 -1.36 0.74
CA GLY A 472 13.85 -1.00 1.97
C GLY A 472 13.36 0.45 1.99
N PHE A 473 13.63 1.25 0.97
CA PHE A 473 13.02 2.56 0.82
C PHE A 473 11.59 2.47 0.28
N LEU A 474 10.82 3.50 0.65
CA LEU A 474 9.48 3.82 0.17
C LEU A 474 9.61 5.00 -0.79
N GLU A 475 9.23 4.81 -2.04
CA GLU A 475 9.35 5.78 -3.15
C GLU A 475 8.03 5.96 -3.92
N TRP A 476 6.95 5.36 -3.43
CA TRP A 476 5.61 5.65 -3.92
C TRP A 476 5.12 7.04 -3.47
N GLY A 477 4.42 7.74 -4.36
CA GLY A 477 3.84 9.06 -4.14
C GLY A 477 3.11 9.56 -5.39
N ASP A 478 2.73 10.84 -5.41
CA ASP A 478 1.92 11.45 -6.49
C ASP A 478 2.43 11.15 -7.92
N SER A 479 3.75 11.14 -8.14
CA SER A 479 4.37 10.84 -9.45
C SER A 479 4.14 9.40 -9.94
N ARG A 480 3.87 8.44 -9.04
CA ARG A 480 3.62 7.03 -9.37
C ARG A 480 2.15 6.65 -9.38
N ILE A 481 1.24 7.59 -9.13
CA ILE A 481 -0.22 7.33 -9.10
C ILE A 481 -0.69 6.76 -10.45
N LEU A 482 -0.36 7.39 -11.57
CA LEU A 482 -0.80 6.95 -12.90
C LEU A 482 -0.23 5.57 -13.27
N GLU A 483 1.04 5.31 -12.94
CA GLU A 483 1.68 4.01 -13.12
C GLU A 483 0.93 2.93 -12.34
N THR A 484 0.62 3.20 -11.06
CA THR A 484 -0.09 2.26 -10.18
C THR A 484 -1.54 2.01 -10.65
N VAL A 485 -2.26 3.07 -11.04
CA VAL A 485 -3.63 2.96 -11.60
C VAL A 485 -3.63 2.12 -12.88
N SER A 486 -2.60 2.20 -13.72
CA SER A 486 -2.50 1.40 -14.95
C SER A 486 -2.34 -0.11 -14.69
N VAL A 487 -1.94 -0.52 -13.48
CA VAL A 487 -1.96 -1.93 -13.04
C VAL A 487 -3.38 -2.34 -12.65
N ILE A 488 -4.08 -1.50 -11.89
CA ILE A 488 -5.48 -1.74 -11.52
C ILE A 488 -6.39 -1.79 -12.76
N ASP A 489 -6.19 -0.90 -13.74
CA ASP A 489 -6.90 -0.91 -15.02
C ASP A 489 -6.71 -2.23 -15.77
N PHE A 490 -5.46 -2.69 -15.92
CA PHE A 490 -5.13 -3.98 -16.53
C PHE A 490 -5.81 -5.17 -15.81
N LEU A 491 -5.73 -5.21 -14.48
CA LEU A 491 -6.32 -6.30 -13.68
C LEU A 491 -7.86 -6.27 -13.73
N ALA A 492 -8.47 -5.09 -13.68
CA ALA A 492 -9.91 -4.93 -13.79
C ALA A 492 -10.43 -5.23 -15.21
N GLN A 493 -9.68 -4.87 -16.25
CA GLN A 493 -9.98 -5.21 -17.64
C GLN A 493 -9.98 -6.74 -17.85
N ARG A 494 -8.98 -7.43 -17.30
CA ARG A 494 -8.83 -8.89 -17.44
C ARG A 494 -9.90 -9.67 -16.67
N TYR A 495 -10.13 -9.33 -15.40
CA TYR A 495 -10.94 -10.14 -14.50
C TYR A 495 -12.33 -9.56 -14.19
N GLY A 496 -12.64 -8.33 -14.61
CA GLY A 496 -13.88 -7.61 -14.26
C GLY A 496 -15.18 -8.35 -14.61
N GLY A 497 -15.17 -9.14 -15.68
CA GLY A 497 -16.29 -9.99 -16.10
C GLY A 497 -16.25 -11.42 -15.55
N HIS A 498 -15.22 -11.81 -14.78
CA HIS A 498 -15.05 -13.19 -14.32
C HIS A 498 -15.98 -13.50 -13.12
N PRO A 499 -16.82 -14.57 -13.15
CA PRO A 499 -17.80 -14.83 -12.09
C PRO A 499 -17.21 -15.00 -10.68
N SER A 500 -15.96 -15.47 -10.59
CA SER A 500 -15.25 -15.63 -9.32
C SER A 500 -14.63 -14.34 -8.77
N LEU A 501 -14.58 -13.23 -9.51
CA LEU A 501 -14.05 -11.97 -8.97
C LEU A 501 -15.02 -11.39 -7.92
N GLY A 502 -14.59 -11.39 -6.65
CA GLY A 502 -15.34 -10.79 -5.55
C GLY A 502 -14.97 -9.32 -5.33
N ALA A 503 -13.66 -9.04 -5.28
CA ALA A 503 -13.16 -7.69 -5.02
C ALA A 503 -11.80 -7.43 -5.67
N ILE A 504 -11.46 -6.15 -5.83
CA ILE A 504 -10.10 -5.67 -6.12
C ILE A 504 -9.67 -4.74 -4.98
N GLN A 505 -8.53 -5.05 -4.35
CA GLN A 505 -7.87 -4.18 -3.37
C GLN A 505 -6.81 -3.33 -4.07
N LEU A 506 -6.96 -2.01 -3.94
CA LEU A 506 -6.18 -1.06 -4.73
C LEU A 506 -4.72 -0.96 -4.28
N MET A 507 -4.44 -1.22 -3.01
CA MET A 507 -3.10 -1.21 -2.44
C MET A 507 -3.12 -1.96 -1.11
N ASN A 508 -2.07 -2.74 -0.84
CA ASN A 508 -1.82 -3.30 0.48
C ASN A 508 -0.99 -2.35 1.36
N GLU A 509 -1.37 -2.16 2.62
CA GLU A 509 -0.52 -1.57 3.68
C GLU A 509 0.36 -0.35 3.31
N PRO A 510 -0.18 0.77 2.81
CA PRO A 510 0.57 2.02 2.66
C PRO A 510 1.08 2.55 4.01
N LEU A 511 2.34 2.95 4.14
CA LEU A 511 2.91 3.38 5.43
C LEU A 511 2.69 4.87 5.72
N ALA A 512 1.99 5.21 6.81
CA ALA A 512 1.93 6.59 7.30
C ALA A 512 3.19 6.95 8.13
N PRO A 513 3.59 8.25 8.17
CA PRO A 513 3.04 9.37 7.41
C PRO A 513 3.61 9.50 5.99
N ALA A 514 4.59 8.67 5.61
CA ALA A 514 5.35 8.77 4.37
C ALA A 514 4.47 8.68 3.11
N VAL A 515 3.54 7.73 3.05
CA VAL A 515 2.38 7.83 2.16
C VAL A 515 1.40 8.83 2.76
N THR A 516 1.28 10.01 2.14
CA THR A 516 0.36 11.05 2.62
C THR A 516 -1.09 10.64 2.34
N LEU A 517 -2.01 11.07 3.22
CA LEU A 517 -3.44 10.76 3.08
C LEU A 517 -4.04 11.35 1.80
N ASP A 518 -3.56 12.51 1.35
CA ASP A 518 -4.05 13.17 0.14
C ASP A 518 -3.55 12.45 -1.13
N SER A 519 -2.29 12.03 -1.17
CA SER A 519 -1.77 11.18 -2.26
C SER A 519 -2.57 9.88 -2.36
N LEU A 520 -2.83 9.25 -1.20
CA LEU A 520 -3.58 8.00 -1.14
C LEU A 520 -5.05 8.18 -1.56
N ARG A 521 -5.71 9.28 -1.18
CA ARG A 521 -7.08 9.59 -1.61
C ARG A 521 -7.19 9.86 -3.12
N LYS A 522 -6.22 10.59 -3.71
CA LYS A 522 -6.12 10.78 -5.17
C LYS A 522 -6.01 9.43 -5.87
N TYR A 523 -5.09 8.57 -5.40
CA TYR A 523 -4.89 7.23 -5.95
C TYR A 523 -6.13 6.36 -5.82
N TYR A 524 -6.73 6.25 -4.63
CA TYR A 524 -7.89 5.41 -4.40
C TYR A 524 -9.12 5.86 -5.20
N LYS A 525 -9.31 7.16 -5.45
CA LYS A 525 -10.37 7.61 -6.37
C LYS A 525 -10.09 7.19 -7.81
N ALA A 526 -8.87 7.39 -8.31
CA ALA A 526 -8.51 7.03 -9.68
C ALA A 526 -8.53 5.51 -9.92
N GLY A 527 -8.04 4.71 -8.97
CA GLY A 527 -8.11 3.25 -9.03
C GLY A 527 -9.55 2.72 -8.96
N TYR A 528 -10.41 3.35 -8.14
CA TYR A 528 -11.84 3.03 -8.13
C TYR A 528 -12.50 3.28 -9.49
N ASP A 529 -12.20 4.42 -10.14
CA ASP A 529 -12.75 4.76 -11.46
C ASP A 529 -12.26 3.77 -12.55
N ALA A 530 -10.99 3.35 -12.48
CA ALA A 530 -10.45 2.30 -13.36
C ALA A 530 -11.21 0.96 -13.19
N VAL A 531 -11.46 0.51 -11.95
CA VAL A 531 -12.28 -0.70 -11.72
C VAL A 531 -13.71 -0.53 -12.27
N ARG A 532 -14.32 0.63 -12.05
CA ARG A 532 -15.69 0.92 -12.51
C ARG A 532 -15.85 1.03 -14.03
N THR A 533 -14.76 1.18 -14.77
CA THR A 533 -14.76 1.12 -16.23
C THR A 533 -15.16 -0.27 -16.76
N TYR A 534 -14.83 -1.34 -16.02
CA TYR A 534 -15.07 -2.73 -16.45
C TYR A 534 -16.13 -3.46 -15.62
N THR A 535 -16.40 -3.02 -14.38
CA THR A 535 -17.36 -3.69 -13.49
C THR A 535 -18.05 -2.74 -12.51
N ALA A 536 -19.39 -2.75 -12.54
CA ALA A 536 -20.23 -1.99 -11.61
C ALA A 536 -20.42 -2.68 -10.24
N THR A 537 -20.26 -3.99 -10.17
CA THR A 537 -20.65 -4.81 -9.02
C THR A 537 -19.49 -5.26 -8.15
N THR A 538 -18.28 -5.40 -8.69
CA THR A 538 -17.08 -5.81 -7.93
C THR A 538 -16.79 -4.82 -6.80
N TYR A 539 -16.51 -5.35 -5.60
CA TYR A 539 -16.15 -4.53 -4.45
C TYR A 539 -14.74 -3.94 -4.62
N VAL A 540 -14.55 -2.69 -4.19
CA VAL A 540 -13.26 -2.01 -4.24
C VAL A 540 -12.77 -1.80 -2.81
N ILE A 541 -11.67 -2.47 -2.47
CA ILE A 541 -11.09 -2.45 -1.12
C ILE A 541 -9.99 -1.38 -1.03
N LEU A 542 -10.10 -0.56 0.02
CA LEU A 542 -9.16 0.50 0.37
C LEU A 542 -8.47 0.12 1.68
N SER A 543 -7.18 -0.24 1.63
CA SER A 543 -6.40 -0.53 2.84
C SER A 543 -6.17 0.74 3.64
N ASN A 544 -6.35 0.67 4.96
CA ASN A 544 -5.85 1.68 5.88
C ASN A 544 -4.33 1.78 5.81
N ARG A 545 -3.80 2.96 6.16
CA ARG A 545 -2.35 3.11 6.30
C ARG A 545 -1.84 2.40 7.56
N LEU A 546 -0.63 1.83 7.47
CA LEU A 546 0.14 1.37 8.62
C LEU A 546 0.62 2.54 9.48
N GLY A 547 0.98 2.24 10.74
CA GLY A 547 1.50 3.20 11.70
C GLY A 547 0.40 3.84 12.54
N GLU A 548 0.57 5.11 12.90
CA GLU A 548 -0.35 5.86 13.78
C GLU A 548 -1.58 6.45 13.04
N ALA A 549 -1.88 5.93 11.84
CA ALA A 549 -3.02 6.38 11.05
C ALA A 549 -4.36 6.06 11.73
N ASN A 550 -5.34 6.94 11.58
CA ASN A 550 -6.67 6.70 12.15
C ASN A 550 -7.43 5.68 11.28
N SER A 551 -7.96 4.61 11.89
CA SER A 551 -8.72 3.57 11.18
C SER A 551 -9.89 4.12 10.35
N THR A 552 -10.41 5.30 10.69
CA THR A 552 -11.53 5.93 9.99
C THR A 552 -11.16 7.06 9.01
N GLU A 553 -9.88 7.34 8.77
CA GLU A 553 -9.43 8.49 7.95
C GLU A 553 -9.89 8.46 6.48
N LEU A 554 -10.20 7.27 5.97
CA LEU A 554 -10.68 7.02 4.61
C LEU A 554 -12.21 7.12 4.47
N PHE A 555 -12.97 7.23 5.56
CA PHE A 555 -14.45 7.21 5.52
C PHE A 555 -15.06 8.32 4.66
N PRO A 556 -14.55 9.57 4.67
CA PRO A 556 -15.06 10.62 3.78
C PRO A 556 -14.94 10.29 2.29
N LEU A 557 -13.92 9.49 1.90
CA LEU A 557 -13.79 8.99 0.53
C LEU A 557 -14.69 7.77 0.31
N ALA A 558 -14.56 6.74 1.14
CA ALA A 558 -15.25 5.46 0.94
C ALA A 558 -16.79 5.60 0.96
N ALA A 559 -17.35 6.46 1.82
CA ALA A 559 -18.79 6.72 1.87
C ALA A 559 -19.35 7.38 0.60
N ALA A 560 -18.51 7.96 -0.26
CA ALA A 560 -18.88 8.50 -1.57
C ALA A 560 -18.73 7.47 -2.72
N LEU A 561 -18.30 6.24 -2.42
CA LEU A 561 -17.96 5.21 -3.39
C LEU A 561 -18.84 3.95 -3.21
N ASN A 562 -19.66 3.63 -4.21
CA ASN A 562 -20.52 2.44 -4.20
C ASN A 562 -19.69 1.14 -4.20
N ASN A 563 -20.12 0.16 -3.39
CA ASN A 563 -19.42 -1.11 -3.18
C ASN A 563 -17.95 -0.91 -2.73
N SER A 564 -17.69 0.11 -1.89
CA SER A 564 -16.40 0.30 -1.24
C SER A 564 -16.29 -0.50 0.05
N VAL A 565 -15.06 -0.89 0.37
CA VAL A 565 -14.70 -1.65 1.56
C VAL A 565 -13.46 -1.00 2.18
N ILE A 566 -13.42 -0.87 3.50
CA ILE A 566 -12.23 -0.47 4.25
C ILE A 566 -11.58 -1.72 4.84
N ASP A 567 -10.27 -1.87 4.64
CA ASP A 567 -9.49 -3.01 5.11
C ASP A 567 -8.50 -2.62 6.21
N VAL A 568 -8.49 -3.42 7.29
CA VAL A 568 -7.63 -3.26 8.47
C VAL A 568 -6.97 -4.58 8.84
N HIS A 569 -5.68 -4.52 9.19
CA HIS A 569 -4.89 -5.71 9.54
C HIS A 569 -4.67 -5.78 11.05
N TYR A 570 -5.02 -6.92 11.67
CA TYR A 570 -5.03 -7.07 13.12
C TYR A 570 -4.13 -8.22 13.61
N TYR A 571 -2.92 -7.82 14.01
CA TYR A 571 -1.91 -8.69 14.59
C TYR A 571 -1.69 -8.43 16.08
N ASN A 572 -1.42 -9.48 16.85
CA ASN A 572 -1.00 -9.42 18.26
C ASN A 572 0.48 -9.83 18.42
N ARG A 573 1.36 -9.39 17.51
CA ARG A 573 2.79 -9.77 17.49
C ARG A 573 3.75 -8.58 17.38
N TYR A 574 3.45 -7.58 16.55
CA TYR A 574 4.36 -6.46 16.22
C TYR A 574 4.49 -5.37 17.31
N SER A 575 4.34 -5.75 18.58
CA SER A 575 4.59 -4.86 19.72
C SER A 575 4.99 -5.69 20.94
N ASP A 576 6.03 -5.25 21.66
CA ASP A 576 6.47 -5.87 22.92
C ASP A 576 5.37 -5.87 23.99
N TYR A 577 4.36 -5.00 23.85
CA TYR A 577 3.14 -5.08 24.65
C TYR A 577 2.53 -6.49 24.63
N PHE A 578 2.37 -7.11 23.46
CA PHE A 578 1.78 -8.45 23.37
C PHE A 578 2.69 -9.55 23.93
N ARG A 579 4.01 -9.34 23.87
CA ARG A 579 5.02 -10.23 24.47
C ARG A 579 4.97 -10.24 26.00
N SER A 580 4.46 -9.16 26.59
CA SER A 580 4.24 -9.06 28.05
C SER A 580 2.93 -9.71 28.52
N LEU A 581 2.02 -10.06 27.60
CA LEU A 581 0.73 -10.65 27.92
C LEU A 581 0.80 -12.18 27.98
N ASN A 582 0.02 -12.79 28.87
CA ASN A 582 -0.27 -14.22 28.81
C ASN A 582 -1.39 -14.54 27.78
N ALA A 583 -1.67 -15.82 27.58
CA ALA A 583 -2.69 -16.28 26.63
C ALA A 583 -4.09 -15.73 26.93
N GLN A 584 -4.53 -15.72 28.19
CA GLN A 584 -5.85 -15.20 28.56
C GLN A 584 -5.93 -13.68 28.38
N GLN A 585 -4.84 -12.94 28.67
CA GLN A 585 -4.79 -11.50 28.41
C GLN A 585 -4.86 -11.16 26.91
N ASN A 586 -4.29 -12.00 26.04
CA ASN A 586 -4.46 -11.88 24.59
C ASN A 586 -5.91 -12.15 24.14
N VAL A 587 -6.56 -13.21 24.66
CA VAL A 587 -7.99 -13.49 24.43
C VAL A 587 -8.86 -12.30 24.88
N ASP A 588 -8.62 -11.80 26.08
CA ASP A 588 -9.29 -10.63 26.65
C ASP A 588 -9.08 -9.37 25.78
N TYR A 589 -7.88 -9.18 25.22
CA TYR A 589 -7.59 -8.07 24.32
C TYR A 589 -8.44 -8.12 23.05
N ILE A 590 -8.66 -9.31 22.47
CA ILE A 590 -9.54 -9.44 21.29
C ILE A 590 -10.97 -8.99 21.63
N TYR A 591 -11.58 -9.53 22.68
CA TYR A 591 -12.95 -9.16 23.07
C TYR A 591 -13.08 -7.70 23.54
N LYS A 592 -12.10 -7.15 24.29
CA LYS A 592 -12.20 -5.82 24.93
C LYS A 592 -11.65 -4.68 24.08
N LYS A 593 -10.64 -4.92 23.23
CA LYS A 593 -9.97 -3.88 22.42
C LYS A 593 -10.27 -4.05 20.94
N ARG A 594 -10.08 -5.23 20.36
CA ARG A 594 -10.37 -5.44 18.92
C ARG A 594 -11.86 -5.32 18.60
N SER A 595 -12.77 -5.78 19.47
CA SER A 595 -14.23 -5.60 19.25
C SER A 595 -14.58 -4.11 19.18
N LYS A 596 -14.09 -3.27 20.09
CA LYS A 596 -14.33 -1.82 20.06
C LYS A 596 -13.75 -1.15 18.80
N GLN A 597 -12.53 -1.51 18.39
CA GLN A 597 -11.92 -0.99 17.16
C GLN A 597 -12.74 -1.37 15.91
N LEU A 598 -13.28 -2.59 15.88
CA LEU A 598 -14.14 -3.05 14.79
C LEU A 598 -15.54 -2.40 14.85
N GLU A 599 -16.10 -2.14 16.03
CA GLU A 599 -17.36 -1.41 16.21
C GLU A 599 -17.25 0.05 15.75
N GLU A 600 -16.11 0.71 16.02
CA GLU A 600 -15.79 2.06 15.50
C GLU A 600 -15.67 2.09 13.97
N LEU A 601 -15.14 1.02 13.38
CA LEU A 601 -15.07 0.82 11.93
C LEU A 601 -16.46 0.48 11.33
N THR A 602 -17.25 -0.34 12.02
CA THR A 602 -18.49 -0.95 11.50
C THR A 602 -19.73 -0.17 11.96
N ARG A 603 -19.74 1.15 11.68
CA ARG A 603 -20.87 2.04 11.99
C ARG A 603 -21.97 1.97 10.92
N VAL A 604 -23.22 2.15 11.36
CA VAL A 604 -24.41 2.24 10.49
C VAL A 604 -24.22 3.35 9.45
N GLY A 605 -24.40 3.03 8.17
CA GLY A 605 -24.20 3.96 7.05
C GLY A 605 -22.72 4.23 6.71
N GLY A 606 -21.77 3.55 7.34
CA GLY A 606 -20.36 3.54 6.93
C GLY A 606 -20.10 2.60 5.75
N PRO A 607 -18.88 2.62 5.18
CA PRO A 607 -18.41 1.62 4.23
C PRO A 607 -18.36 0.22 4.88
N LEU A 608 -18.27 -0.82 4.05
CA LEU A 608 -18.11 -2.18 4.55
C LEU A 608 -16.74 -2.35 5.23
N SER A 609 -16.68 -3.14 6.30
CA SER A 609 -15.44 -3.43 7.02
C SER A 609 -14.88 -4.81 6.68
N PHE A 610 -13.59 -4.87 6.38
CA PHE A 610 -12.84 -6.11 6.11
C PHE A 610 -11.66 -6.20 7.06
N ILE A 611 -11.39 -7.42 7.55
CA ILE A 611 -10.16 -7.73 8.28
C ILE A 611 -9.33 -8.62 7.36
N GLY A 612 -8.64 -8.00 6.40
CA GLY A 612 -7.94 -8.68 5.32
C GLY A 612 -6.74 -9.49 5.77
N GLU A 613 -6.18 -9.16 6.93
CA GLU A 613 -5.09 -9.93 7.53
C GLU A 613 -5.21 -10.05 9.05
N TRP A 614 -5.11 -11.29 9.52
CA TRP A 614 -4.93 -11.68 10.92
C TRP A 614 -4.34 -13.09 10.99
N THR A 615 -3.72 -13.46 12.11
CA THR A 615 -3.08 -14.77 12.28
C THR A 615 -3.42 -15.38 13.64
N ALA A 616 -3.23 -16.70 13.76
CA ALA A 616 -3.38 -17.41 15.04
C ALA A 616 -2.11 -17.37 15.89
N ASP A 617 -1.00 -16.87 15.34
CA ASP A 617 0.25 -16.74 16.07
C ASP A 617 0.09 -15.85 17.31
N LEU A 618 0.17 -16.52 18.45
CA LEU A 618 0.04 -15.97 19.78
C LEU A 618 1.46 -15.73 20.30
N TYR A 619 1.85 -14.47 20.49
CA TYR A 619 3.22 -14.07 20.82
C TYR A 619 3.60 -14.35 22.30
N VAL A 620 3.34 -15.59 22.75
CA VAL A 620 3.44 -16.07 24.13
C VAL A 620 4.23 -17.38 24.13
N HIS A 621 5.32 -17.42 24.89
CA HIS A 621 6.13 -18.63 25.03
C HIS A 621 5.35 -19.75 25.74
N ASN A 622 5.49 -20.99 25.26
CA ASN A 622 4.89 -22.21 25.83
C ASN A 622 3.35 -22.22 25.95
N ALA A 623 2.64 -21.45 25.12
CA ALA A 623 1.18 -21.53 25.03
C ALA A 623 0.71 -22.92 24.60
N SER A 624 -0.33 -23.45 25.24
CA SER A 624 -0.90 -24.77 24.96
C SER A 624 -1.82 -24.74 23.73
N MET A 625 -2.12 -25.91 23.15
CA MET A 625 -3.13 -26.04 22.09
C MET A 625 -4.48 -25.40 22.46
N LYS A 626 -4.91 -25.51 23.72
CA LYS A 626 -6.14 -24.88 24.23
C LYS A 626 -6.04 -23.36 24.31
N ASP A 627 -4.84 -22.80 24.45
CA ASP A 627 -4.64 -21.35 24.41
C ASP A 627 -4.81 -20.81 22.99
N TYR A 628 -4.20 -21.46 22.01
CA TYR A 628 -4.41 -21.16 20.59
C TYR A 628 -5.88 -21.30 20.16
N GLN A 629 -6.54 -22.42 20.52
CA GLN A 629 -7.96 -22.62 20.23
C GLN A 629 -8.84 -21.50 20.83
N ARG A 630 -8.58 -21.07 22.07
CA ARG A 630 -9.32 -19.95 22.70
C ARG A 630 -9.03 -18.61 22.03
N PHE A 631 -7.77 -18.35 21.66
CA PHE A 631 -7.35 -17.13 20.96
C PHE A 631 -7.99 -17.02 19.57
N VAL A 632 -7.88 -18.08 18.77
CA VAL A 632 -8.52 -18.20 17.45
C VAL A 632 -10.03 -18.09 17.54
N LYS A 633 -10.68 -18.74 18.53
CA LYS A 633 -12.12 -18.59 18.71
C LYS A 633 -12.51 -17.13 19.00
N ALA A 634 -11.76 -16.44 19.87
CA ALA A 634 -12.02 -15.03 20.16
C ALA A 634 -11.83 -14.15 18.92
N GLN A 635 -10.82 -14.43 18.09
CA GLN A 635 -10.62 -13.77 16.79
C GLN A 635 -11.81 -14.02 15.86
N LEU A 636 -12.25 -15.27 15.66
CA LEU A 636 -13.41 -15.58 14.82
C LEU A 636 -14.72 -14.96 15.34
N ASP A 637 -14.97 -14.99 16.65
CA ASP A 637 -16.15 -14.40 17.31
C ASP A 637 -16.22 -12.86 17.12
N VAL A 638 -15.07 -12.19 17.08
CA VAL A 638 -14.99 -10.73 16.92
C VAL A 638 -14.88 -10.34 15.45
N TYR A 639 -13.93 -10.91 14.71
CA TYR A 639 -13.65 -10.59 13.31
C TYR A 639 -14.77 -11.04 12.36
N GLY A 640 -15.53 -12.08 12.73
CA GLY A 640 -16.76 -12.48 12.03
C GLY A 640 -17.89 -11.43 12.06
N LYS A 641 -17.74 -10.33 12.83
CA LYS A 641 -18.66 -9.18 12.83
C LYS A 641 -18.35 -8.14 11.75
N ALA A 642 -17.20 -8.24 11.07
CA ALA A 642 -16.83 -7.34 9.99
C ALA A 642 -17.82 -7.50 8.81
N THR A 643 -18.33 -6.41 8.24
CA THR A 643 -19.49 -6.49 7.31
C THR A 643 -19.16 -6.97 5.91
N PHE A 644 -17.89 -6.93 5.50
CA PHE A 644 -17.39 -7.64 4.33
C PHE A 644 -16.88 -9.04 4.69
N GLY A 645 -16.23 -9.17 5.85
CA GLY A 645 -15.72 -10.44 6.38
C GLY A 645 -14.24 -10.35 6.79
N TRP A 646 -13.52 -11.45 6.67
CA TRP A 646 -12.11 -11.55 7.06
C TRP A 646 -11.31 -12.48 6.15
N ALA A 647 -9.99 -12.28 6.09
CA ALA A 647 -9.05 -13.23 5.50
C ALA A 647 -7.87 -13.50 6.45
N TYR A 648 -7.58 -14.78 6.66
CA TYR A 648 -6.49 -15.21 7.53
C TYR A 648 -5.15 -15.14 6.78
N TRP A 649 -4.11 -14.55 7.38
CA TRP A 649 -2.74 -14.56 6.87
C TRP A 649 -1.95 -15.70 7.53
N SER A 650 -1.61 -16.79 6.83
CA SER A 650 -1.82 -17.12 5.42
C SER A 650 -2.33 -18.58 5.28
N TYR A 651 -2.69 -18.99 4.07
CA TYR A 651 -3.11 -20.36 3.79
C TYR A 651 -2.02 -21.39 4.10
N LYS A 652 -0.81 -21.16 3.57
CA LYS A 652 0.41 -21.94 3.79
C LYS A 652 1.53 -21.04 4.30
N CYS A 653 2.36 -21.57 5.19
CA CYS A 653 3.58 -20.96 5.72
C CYS A 653 4.43 -22.05 6.40
N GLU A 654 5.76 -21.96 6.35
CA GLU A 654 6.64 -22.83 7.16
C GLU A 654 6.46 -22.59 8.68
N GLN A 655 6.03 -21.38 9.10
CA GLN A 655 5.67 -21.10 10.48
C GLN A 655 4.25 -21.60 10.81
N LYS A 656 4.15 -22.66 11.62
CA LYS A 656 2.92 -23.38 12.00
C LYS A 656 1.69 -22.51 12.25
N TYR A 657 1.79 -21.54 13.16
CA TYR A 657 0.65 -20.69 13.58
C TYR A 657 0.30 -19.56 12.61
N TRP A 658 1.03 -19.47 11.49
CA TRP A 658 0.73 -18.62 10.32
C TRP A 658 0.19 -19.44 9.14
N SER A 659 0.05 -20.76 9.26
CA SER A 659 -0.46 -21.65 8.22
C SER A 659 -1.86 -22.12 8.60
N PHE A 660 -2.89 -21.55 7.97
CA PHE A 660 -4.28 -21.98 8.12
C PHE A 660 -4.43 -23.49 7.89
N LYS A 661 -3.78 -24.01 6.83
CA LYS A 661 -3.82 -25.43 6.50
C LYS A 661 -3.33 -26.29 7.67
N TRP A 662 -2.16 -25.95 8.23
CA TRP A 662 -1.60 -26.66 9.38
C TRP A 662 -2.51 -26.57 10.62
N MET A 663 -3.08 -25.38 10.88
CA MET A 663 -3.99 -25.13 12.00
C MET A 663 -5.27 -25.97 11.94
N ILE A 664 -5.83 -26.20 10.75
CA ILE A 664 -6.96 -27.10 10.52
C ILE A 664 -6.53 -28.58 10.68
N GLU A 665 -5.48 -29.00 9.97
CA GLU A 665 -4.99 -30.39 9.95
C GLU A 665 -4.57 -30.91 11.34
N ASN A 666 -4.15 -30.00 12.24
CA ASN A 666 -3.72 -30.33 13.61
C ASN A 666 -4.78 -29.97 14.67
N GLU A 667 -6.01 -29.64 14.28
CA GLU A 667 -7.16 -29.31 15.15
C GLU A 667 -6.99 -28.07 16.07
N TYR A 668 -6.07 -27.16 15.76
CA TYR A 668 -5.92 -25.88 16.47
C TYR A 668 -7.02 -24.88 16.07
N MET A 669 -7.66 -25.07 14.92
CA MET A 669 -8.78 -24.27 14.40
C MET A 669 -9.84 -25.18 13.75
N LYS A 670 -11.12 -24.78 13.81
CA LYS A 670 -12.26 -25.29 13.01
C LYS A 670 -13.21 -24.11 12.71
N LEU A 671 -13.88 -24.10 11.55
CA LEU A 671 -14.71 -22.98 11.02
C LEU A 671 -16.23 -23.20 11.03
#